data_AF-A0AAN6SY54-F1
#
_entry.id   AF-A0AAN6SY54-F1
#
_cell.length_a   1.000
_cell.length_b   1.000
_cell.length_c   1.000
_cell.angle_alpha   90.00
_cell.angle_beta   90.00
_cell.angle_gamma   90.00
#
_symmetry.space_group_name_H-M   'P 1'
#
loop_
_entity.id
_entity.type
_entity.pdbx_description
1 polymer ?
#
loop_
_entity_poly.entity_id
_entity_poly.type
_entity_poly.pdbx_seq_one_letter_code
_entity_poly.pdbx_strand_id
1 'polypeptide(L)'
;MPMAQSLRILCIDGGGIKGYTALLILRRILRTISANAGANALPRPCEIFDLIAGTSTGGLIAVMLGRLHMTVDECIEAYEQLGKNVFGRPVGGQLGRVVRGIAGSPFYDVSDLQEAIRFVLRERGIGPDESFLEKEKPKCKVILCVTRVETGKADLLRNYESAHPTAENYACRIWEAASATAAAPIYFKSVRFASSGERWCDGALRRNNPINEALAELAREPEWQNRTIGCILSLGTGLARSRSISSNLASFLKGALKMLTDAEDTAKVFSASALGRELARTRRYFRFNVPHGMDDLQLDEWRTAERMRALTTDYLSHADSGDSILSCASALLYPDENLQRTLQHKVPLTPHLPCTHFTRRTLYHDRLKAFFSPNMGRRQIFALWGLGGVGKTQIALEFAQSMKNRLSVFWIRADRPGNFIADFSRVMPLISPGTDGVSSEDDLTGFLERTRDRLEELAGDWLLILDNADHLDDFIGAAGSNEFSMSNYIPRRGSILITSRDRRFQGSVAAASDGLCVEPMALPEARDLLLKSVPAHLVPPSAVNSLMASDLVEELGCLPLAIAQAAANIVDQQMSFAEYVGLFREKRRRADLMNAPAYDFANKDARNAISSVATTWKISIDALKRQSPLSVIFLQYLACFHCKEAPQILLRRLPEFHHLDDSSFLHVTKRPLALSLIDQTLDEDPRLSSYSVHPVLHEIMAAELSMEDKRRVVGRLIPVMSRVFPIVPTPGSESWPLAVILAPHLARELDVCMDVGHSSQTVAMLMFSLGRFHTHSRMYNAAADMAEAGLSMAIRYSGPEEDLIRYFRQNAIESFNDAARYDRAELECTSALTTLESRVMTGAIDTKAYNNEKVVLQDHLCVALRGKLNFGGLESIHKDQLRCQQAEQWSAEDVLRRHNLAYGLFRNGKHAKAKDINGELLRYCDTDDGIRVVGKKLHLIMLNLRLLIMRTRSDVWQNFDEIIALYDRIFCETLSAFGIHDRDTWIALNNRLGSLAQAMRMSEMGEVLRAVLPIAIAANVKADGRVAISMGEIQQNATFYLDHLSQGGLEGDLSATAEFAHLLETWTYVSGIGNALKTGPIGSLLSSAHRRLNGLNSHGVYLQYQGRYAEAESVHRRAISELGGADEGLNQLSHYNLMLAIARAGREEEAFAFRNQHDHLITPMEATYGTLEQRQREREEEMRVMRKQSPG
;
A
#
# COMPACT_ATOMS: atom_id res chain seq x y z
N MET A 1 20.75 -22.81 23.58
CA MET A 1 20.93 -21.45 23.01
C MET A 1 22.21 -20.85 23.55
N PRO A 2 23.03 -20.15 22.74
CA PRO A 2 24.14 -19.36 23.28
C PRO A 2 23.61 -18.27 24.23
N MET A 3 24.33 -17.96 25.31
CA MET A 3 23.95 -16.86 26.21
C MET A 3 24.03 -15.53 25.44
N ALA A 4 22.89 -14.87 25.24
CA ALA A 4 22.81 -13.59 24.56
C ALA A 4 23.45 -12.47 25.41
N GLN A 5 24.04 -11.46 24.77
CA GLN A 5 24.60 -10.31 25.49
C GLN A 5 23.49 -9.47 26.14
N SER A 6 22.32 -9.37 25.51
CA SER A 6 21.17 -8.62 26.04
C SER A 6 20.26 -9.41 26.98
N LEU A 7 19.58 -8.66 27.87
CA LEU A 7 18.69 -9.17 28.90
C LEU A 7 17.27 -9.42 28.38
N ARG A 8 16.67 -10.54 28.80
CA ARG A 8 15.28 -10.91 28.57
C ARG A 8 14.54 -10.96 29.90
N ILE A 9 13.48 -10.16 30.02
CA ILE A 9 12.75 -9.99 31.28
C ILE A 9 11.28 -10.37 31.10
N LEU A 10 10.75 -11.16 32.04
CA LEU A 10 9.33 -11.47 32.14
C LEU A 10 8.74 -10.79 33.36
N CYS A 11 7.67 -10.01 33.16
CA CYS A 11 6.90 -9.36 34.24
C CYS A 11 5.48 -9.93 34.26
N ILE A 12 5.01 -10.40 35.41
CA ILE A 12 3.68 -10.99 35.55
C ILE A 12 2.89 -10.24 36.64
N ASP A 13 1.76 -9.66 36.25
CA ASP A 13 0.89 -8.90 37.14
C ASP A 13 0.18 -9.79 38.18
N GLY A 14 -0.26 -9.16 39.27
CA GLY A 14 -1.16 -9.78 40.23
C GLY A 14 -2.64 -9.68 39.85
N GLY A 15 -3.39 -10.77 40.07
CA GLY A 15 -4.80 -10.82 39.65
C GLY A 15 -5.59 -12.04 40.10
N GLY A 16 -5.23 -12.70 41.21
CA GLY A 16 -5.94 -13.89 41.69
C GLY A 16 -5.93 -15.02 40.63
N ILE A 17 -7.01 -15.79 40.53
CA ILE A 17 -7.12 -16.91 39.59
C ILE A 17 -6.88 -16.50 38.11
N LYS A 18 -7.07 -15.22 37.77
CA LYS A 18 -6.88 -14.70 36.42
C LYS A 18 -5.43 -14.77 35.93
N GLY A 19 -4.45 -15.06 36.79
CA GLY A 19 -3.09 -15.43 36.36
C GLY A 19 -3.04 -16.59 35.35
N TYR A 20 -4.10 -17.39 35.27
CA TYR A 20 -4.31 -18.39 34.24
C TYR A 20 -4.17 -17.82 32.81
N THR A 21 -4.68 -16.61 32.55
CA THR A 21 -4.60 -16.00 31.20
C THR A 21 -3.18 -15.67 30.82
N ALA A 22 -2.37 -15.18 31.76
CA ALA A 22 -0.95 -14.90 31.54
C ALA A 22 -0.19 -16.18 31.15
N LEU A 23 -0.48 -17.32 31.80
CA LEU A 23 0.09 -18.62 31.44
C LEU A 23 -0.30 -19.09 30.04
N LEU A 24 -1.57 -18.91 29.64
CA LEU A 24 -2.04 -19.27 28.30
C LEU A 24 -1.36 -18.42 27.21
N ILE A 25 -1.20 -17.12 27.44
CA ILE A 25 -0.49 -16.21 26.53
C ILE A 25 0.98 -16.62 26.43
N LEU A 26 1.64 -16.83 27.56
CA LEU A 26 3.03 -17.28 27.61
C LEU A 26 3.21 -18.60 26.85
N ARG A 27 2.31 -19.57 27.04
CA ARG A 27 2.34 -20.85 26.33
C ARG A 27 2.25 -20.67 24.82
N ARG A 28 1.40 -19.75 24.33
CA ARG A 28 1.31 -19.46 22.90
C ARG A 28 2.63 -18.90 22.36
N ILE A 29 3.24 -17.95 23.07
CA ILE A 29 4.53 -17.35 22.69
C ILE A 29 5.64 -18.42 22.66
N LEU A 30 5.72 -19.28 23.67
CA LEU A 30 6.74 -20.35 23.72
C LEU A 30 6.55 -21.40 22.61
N ARG A 31 5.30 -21.72 22.22
CA ARG A 31 5.03 -22.58 21.06
C ARG A 31 5.51 -21.94 19.76
N THR A 32 5.28 -20.65 19.58
CA THR A 32 5.80 -19.90 18.43
C THR A 32 7.33 -19.88 18.40
N ILE A 33 7.98 -19.73 19.56
CA ILE A 33 9.44 -19.85 19.69
C ILE A 33 9.93 -21.25 19.26
N SER A 34 9.28 -22.31 19.75
CA SER A 34 9.63 -23.70 19.41
C SER A 34 9.48 -23.98 17.90
N ALA A 35 8.41 -23.49 17.29
CA ALA A 35 8.16 -23.62 15.85
C ALA A 35 9.23 -22.89 15.03
N ASN A 36 9.58 -21.65 15.40
CA ASN A 36 10.60 -20.86 14.71
C ASN A 36 12.02 -21.44 14.87
N ALA A 37 12.30 -22.11 16.00
CA ALA A 37 13.60 -22.73 16.27
C ALA A 37 13.71 -24.17 15.71
N GLY A 38 12.66 -24.73 15.11
CA GLY A 38 12.64 -26.12 14.63
C GLY A 38 12.76 -27.16 15.74
N ALA A 39 12.34 -26.83 16.97
CA ALA A 39 12.49 -27.70 18.14
C ALA A 39 11.18 -28.46 18.46
N ASN A 40 11.30 -29.74 18.84
CA ASN A 40 10.18 -30.62 19.15
C ASN A 40 9.64 -30.47 20.59
N ALA A 41 10.31 -29.72 21.47
CA ALA A 41 9.92 -29.57 22.87
C ALA A 41 9.87 -28.09 23.28
N LEU A 42 8.87 -27.74 24.09
CA LEU A 42 8.71 -26.38 24.63
C LEU A 42 9.89 -26.02 25.53
N PRO A 43 10.59 -24.90 25.29
CA PRO A 43 11.66 -24.44 26.16
C PRO A 43 11.12 -24.06 27.55
N ARG A 44 11.92 -24.29 28.60
CA ARG A 44 11.52 -23.86 29.95
C ARG A 44 11.70 -22.34 30.06
N PRO A 45 10.79 -21.60 30.72
CA PRO A 45 10.95 -20.15 30.88
C PRO A 45 12.27 -19.75 31.54
N CYS A 46 12.78 -20.53 32.48
CA CYS A 46 14.07 -20.29 33.12
C CYS A 46 15.30 -20.44 32.19
N GLU A 47 15.13 -20.99 30.98
CA GLU A 47 16.16 -21.07 29.94
C GLU A 47 16.11 -19.90 28.97
N ILE A 48 14.99 -19.16 28.95
CA ILE A 48 14.76 -18.02 28.07
C ILE A 48 15.03 -16.71 28.80
N PHE A 49 14.48 -16.54 30.00
CA PHE A 49 14.49 -15.27 30.72
C PHE A 49 15.64 -15.18 31.73
N ASP A 50 16.37 -14.06 31.72
CA ASP A 50 17.37 -13.75 32.74
C ASP A 50 16.70 -13.39 34.08
N LEU A 51 15.55 -12.71 34.01
CA LEU A 51 14.76 -12.27 35.17
C LEU A 51 13.27 -12.55 34.97
N ILE A 52 12.64 -13.18 35.96
CA ILE A 52 11.18 -13.26 36.09
C ILE A 52 10.74 -12.49 37.33
N ALA A 53 9.94 -11.45 37.13
CA ALA A 53 9.37 -10.61 38.17
C ALA A 53 7.87 -10.85 38.29
N GLY A 54 7.39 -11.06 39.51
CA GLY A 54 5.98 -11.35 39.76
C GLY A 54 5.42 -10.66 41.00
N THR A 55 4.14 -10.31 40.94
CA THR A 55 3.38 -9.80 42.09
C THR A 55 2.15 -10.67 42.34
N SER A 56 1.78 -10.92 43.59
CA SER A 56 0.59 -11.72 43.93
C SER A 56 0.64 -13.10 43.28
N THR A 57 -0.45 -13.51 42.65
CA THR A 57 -0.49 -14.66 41.75
C THR A 57 0.65 -14.70 40.74
N GLY A 58 1.00 -13.57 40.12
CA GLY A 58 2.13 -13.49 39.19
C GLY A 58 3.45 -13.88 39.86
N GLY A 59 3.57 -13.63 41.17
CA GLY A 59 4.66 -14.12 42.01
C GLY A 59 4.64 -15.64 42.21
N LEU A 60 3.47 -16.26 42.45
CA LEU A 60 3.36 -17.73 42.48
C LEU A 60 3.80 -18.36 41.16
N ILE A 61 3.38 -17.77 40.05
CA ILE A 61 3.77 -18.19 38.70
C ILE A 61 5.28 -18.01 38.50
N ALA A 62 5.85 -16.89 38.95
CA ALA A 62 7.29 -16.64 38.87
C ALA A 62 8.11 -17.67 39.68
N VAL A 63 7.63 -18.08 40.85
CA VAL A 63 8.25 -19.16 41.63
C VAL A 63 8.22 -20.48 40.85
N MET A 64 7.06 -20.85 40.29
CA MET A 64 6.92 -22.11 39.53
C MET A 64 7.79 -22.13 38.27
N LEU A 65 7.74 -21.08 37.46
CA LEU A 65 8.46 -21.02 36.17
C LEU A 65 9.97 -20.79 36.35
N GLY A 66 10.36 -19.93 37.31
CA GLY A 66 11.74 -19.54 37.57
C GLY A 66 12.40 -20.45 38.60
N ARG A 67 11.97 -20.38 39.87
CA ARG A 67 12.64 -21.06 41.00
C ARG A 67 12.48 -22.58 41.01
N LEU A 68 11.34 -23.10 40.54
CA LEU A 68 11.05 -24.54 40.46
C LEU A 68 11.32 -25.12 39.07
N HIS A 69 11.79 -24.29 38.12
CA HIS A 69 12.13 -24.66 36.75
C HIS A 69 11.01 -25.41 36.00
N MET A 70 9.73 -25.14 36.30
CA MET A 70 8.62 -25.83 35.66
C MET A 70 8.46 -25.41 34.19
N THR A 71 7.97 -26.32 33.35
CA THR A 71 7.45 -25.93 32.04
C THR A 71 6.16 -25.12 32.22
N VAL A 72 5.75 -24.39 31.17
CA VAL A 72 4.50 -23.63 31.21
C VAL A 72 3.28 -24.53 31.37
N ASP A 73 3.27 -25.73 30.79
CA ASP A 73 2.16 -26.68 30.89
C ASP A 73 2.07 -27.29 32.29
N GLU A 74 3.20 -27.69 32.88
CA GLU A 74 3.22 -28.17 34.26
C GLU A 74 2.78 -27.07 35.26
N CYS A 75 3.18 -25.82 35.00
CA CYS A 75 2.76 -24.68 35.80
C CYS A 75 1.25 -24.43 35.70
N ILE A 76 0.67 -24.55 34.50
CA ILE A 76 -0.78 -24.48 34.29
C ILE A 76 -1.51 -25.53 35.13
N GLU A 77 -1.07 -26.78 35.11
CA GLU A 77 -1.68 -27.87 35.88
C GLU A 77 -1.58 -27.64 37.39
N ALA A 78 -0.39 -27.31 37.88
CA ALA A 78 -0.18 -26.99 39.30
C ALA A 78 -1.02 -25.78 39.73
N TYR A 79 -1.15 -24.78 38.87
CA TYR A 79 -1.91 -23.57 39.12
C TYR A 79 -3.43 -23.82 39.19
N GLU A 80 -3.98 -24.66 38.30
CA GLU A 80 -5.39 -25.09 38.34
C GLU A 80 -5.70 -25.88 39.63
N GLN A 81 -4.80 -26.78 40.04
CA GLN A 81 -4.94 -27.54 41.29
C GLN A 81 -4.87 -26.64 42.52
N LEU A 82 -3.93 -25.69 42.55
CA LEU A 82 -3.79 -24.71 43.62
C LEU A 82 -5.07 -23.87 43.75
N GLY A 83 -5.61 -23.36 42.65
CA GLY A 83 -6.87 -22.62 42.64
C GLY A 83 -8.04 -23.40 43.25
N LYS A 84 -8.19 -24.68 42.90
CA LYS A 84 -9.23 -25.56 43.45
C LYS A 84 -9.07 -25.81 44.94
N ASN A 85 -7.85 -26.08 45.39
CA ASN A 85 -7.56 -26.42 46.79
C ASN A 85 -7.67 -25.21 47.72
N VAL A 86 -7.27 -24.03 47.25
CA VAL A 86 -7.25 -22.79 48.03
C VAL A 86 -8.61 -22.09 48.03
N PHE A 87 -9.24 -21.92 46.87
CA PHE A 87 -10.49 -21.17 46.77
C PHE A 87 -11.76 -22.02 46.86
N GLY A 88 -11.63 -23.35 46.91
CA GLY A 88 -12.74 -24.29 47.02
C GLY A 88 -13.35 -24.45 48.43
N ARG A 89 -12.72 -23.92 49.48
CA ARG A 89 -13.11 -24.12 50.89
C ARG A 89 -13.11 -22.80 51.70
N PRO A 90 -14.05 -21.86 51.48
CA PRO A 90 -14.12 -20.63 52.28
C PRO A 90 -14.43 -20.93 53.75
N VAL A 91 -13.87 -20.14 54.67
CA VAL A 91 -14.01 -20.39 56.11
C VAL A 91 -15.45 -20.15 56.57
N GLY A 92 -16.14 -21.22 56.97
CA GLY A 92 -17.57 -21.19 57.33
C GLY A 92 -18.54 -21.29 56.14
N GLY A 93 -18.07 -21.74 54.96
CA GLY A 93 -18.90 -21.90 53.76
C GLY A 93 -19.29 -20.56 53.11
N GLN A 94 -20.24 -20.58 52.17
CA GLN A 94 -20.67 -19.35 51.48
C GLN A 94 -21.33 -18.32 52.40
N LEU A 95 -22.08 -18.76 53.43
CA LEU A 95 -22.63 -17.86 54.46
C LEU A 95 -21.51 -17.21 55.31
N GLY A 96 -20.45 -17.95 55.65
CA GLY A 96 -19.31 -17.43 56.41
C GLY A 96 -18.55 -16.32 55.69
N ARG A 97 -18.45 -16.40 54.36
CA ARG A 97 -17.82 -15.37 53.51
C ARG A 97 -18.55 -14.01 53.58
N VAL A 98 -19.88 -14.02 53.60
CA VAL A 98 -20.69 -12.78 53.71
C VAL A 98 -20.49 -12.13 55.09
N VAL A 99 -20.58 -12.92 56.16
CA VAL A 99 -20.41 -12.43 57.53
C VAL A 99 -18.99 -11.87 57.77
N ARG A 100 -17.96 -12.56 57.28
CA ARG A 100 -16.57 -12.13 57.42
C ARG A 100 -16.24 -10.88 56.60
N GLY A 101 -16.88 -10.70 55.45
CA GLY A 101 -16.76 -9.48 54.64
C GLY A 101 -17.27 -8.23 55.34
N ILE A 102 -18.31 -8.38 56.17
CA ILE A 102 -18.83 -7.30 57.02
C ILE A 102 -17.93 -7.08 58.24
N ALA A 103 -17.35 -8.14 58.81
CA ALA A 103 -16.48 -8.09 60.00
C ALA A 103 -15.00 -7.76 59.69
N GLY A 104 -14.64 -7.47 58.43
CA GLY A 104 -13.26 -7.17 58.02
C GLY A 104 -12.27 -8.33 58.23
N SER A 105 -12.75 -9.57 58.27
CA SER A 105 -11.94 -10.77 58.51
C SER A 105 -11.62 -11.51 57.20
N PRO A 106 -10.44 -12.17 57.06
CA PRO A 106 -10.07 -12.86 55.82
C PRO A 106 -11.02 -14.00 55.42
N PHE A 107 -11.26 -14.14 54.12
CA PHE A 107 -12.17 -15.14 53.54
C PHE A 107 -11.65 -16.58 53.58
N TYR A 108 -10.33 -16.75 53.52
CA TYR A 108 -9.66 -18.04 53.44
C TYR A 108 -8.60 -18.16 54.53
N ASP A 109 -8.25 -19.39 54.88
CA ASP A 109 -7.14 -19.65 55.77
C ASP A 109 -5.82 -19.61 54.98
N VAL A 110 -4.83 -18.89 55.49
CA VAL A 110 -3.50 -18.85 54.86
C VAL A 110 -2.83 -20.22 54.91
N SER A 111 -3.18 -21.07 55.88
CA SER A 111 -2.67 -22.44 55.97
C SER A 111 -3.07 -23.31 54.77
N ASP A 112 -4.23 -23.07 54.15
CA ASP A 112 -4.65 -23.80 52.94
C ASP A 112 -3.75 -23.44 51.74
N LEU A 113 -3.41 -22.14 51.60
CA LEU A 113 -2.45 -21.67 50.58
C LEU A 113 -1.05 -22.25 50.83
N GLN A 114 -0.58 -22.23 52.07
CA GLN A 114 0.73 -22.78 52.44
C GLN A 114 0.82 -24.28 52.18
N GLU A 115 -0.22 -25.05 52.52
CA GLU A 115 -0.25 -26.49 52.28
C GLU A 115 -0.36 -26.83 50.79
N ALA A 116 -1.13 -26.05 50.02
CA ALA A 116 -1.18 -26.20 48.56
C ALA A 116 0.19 -25.96 47.91
N ILE A 117 0.93 -24.94 48.35
CA ILE A 117 2.31 -24.70 47.84
C ILE A 117 3.24 -25.83 48.29
N ARG A 118 3.17 -26.29 49.54
CA ARG A 118 3.98 -27.43 50.01
C ARG A 118 3.67 -28.71 49.25
N PHE A 119 2.42 -28.94 48.86
CA PHE A 119 2.04 -30.06 48.01
C PHE A 119 2.76 -29.99 46.66
N VAL A 120 2.76 -28.83 46.00
CA VAL A 120 3.52 -28.61 44.75
C VAL A 120 5.02 -28.87 44.95
N LEU A 121 5.60 -28.50 46.10
CA LEU A 121 7.00 -28.82 46.40
C LEU A 121 7.25 -30.33 46.55
N ARG A 122 6.36 -31.05 47.24
CA ARG A 122 6.47 -32.51 47.42
C ARG A 122 6.38 -33.27 46.09
N GLU A 123 5.46 -32.88 45.21
CA GLU A 123 5.33 -33.45 43.86
C GLU A 123 6.60 -33.24 43.01
N ARG A 124 7.40 -32.22 43.36
CA ARG A 124 8.71 -31.95 42.72
C ARG A 124 9.90 -32.55 43.46
N GLY A 125 9.67 -33.31 44.53
CA GLY A 125 10.73 -33.88 45.36
C GLY A 125 11.51 -32.84 46.17
N ILE A 126 10.95 -31.65 46.37
CA ILE A 126 11.58 -30.54 47.11
C ILE A 126 11.07 -30.56 48.56
N GLY A 127 12.00 -30.49 49.51
CA GLY A 127 11.68 -30.46 50.94
C GLY A 127 10.84 -29.24 51.32
N PRO A 128 9.93 -29.36 52.31
CA PRO A 128 9.07 -28.26 52.73
C PRO A 128 9.84 -27.10 53.38
N ASP A 129 11.08 -27.32 53.80
CA ASP A 129 11.94 -26.33 54.43
C ASP A 129 13.02 -25.77 53.49
N GLU A 130 12.91 -26.07 52.19
CA GLU A 130 13.84 -25.56 51.19
C GLU A 130 13.82 -24.02 51.12
N SER A 131 15.01 -23.45 51.06
CA SER A 131 15.22 -22.01 50.98
C SER A 131 14.74 -21.44 49.65
N PHE A 132 14.06 -20.29 49.69
CA PHE A 132 13.74 -19.53 48.48
C PHE A 132 15.02 -19.05 47.78
N LEU A 133 15.99 -18.59 48.57
CA LEU A 133 17.34 -18.28 48.14
C LEU A 133 18.05 -19.56 47.66
N GLU A 134 18.54 -19.55 46.42
CA GLU A 134 19.34 -20.63 45.85
C GLU A 134 20.79 -20.51 46.29
N LYS A 135 21.38 -21.64 46.71
CA LYS A 135 22.78 -21.70 47.17
C LYS A 135 23.77 -21.60 46.00
N GLU A 136 23.37 -22.09 44.84
CA GLU A 136 24.13 -21.98 43.60
C GLU A 136 23.58 -20.82 42.76
N LYS A 137 24.36 -20.33 41.79
CA LYS A 137 23.91 -19.27 40.89
C LYS A 137 22.67 -19.75 40.12
N PRO A 138 21.50 -19.10 40.27
CA PRO A 138 20.27 -19.59 39.66
C PRO A 138 20.33 -19.45 38.13
N LYS A 139 19.70 -20.39 37.42
CA LYS A 139 19.56 -20.32 35.95
C LYS A 139 18.72 -19.12 35.51
N CYS A 140 17.76 -18.75 36.35
CA CYS A 140 16.89 -17.60 36.16
C CYS A 140 16.70 -16.89 37.50
N LYS A 141 16.98 -15.59 37.54
CA LYS A 141 16.74 -14.77 38.72
C LYS A 141 15.25 -14.48 38.84
N VAL A 142 14.71 -14.57 40.05
CA VAL A 142 13.30 -14.38 40.37
C VAL A 142 13.16 -13.32 41.45
N ILE A 143 12.29 -12.33 41.21
CA ILE A 143 11.93 -11.33 42.20
C ILE A 143 10.42 -11.33 42.46
N LEU A 144 10.04 -11.25 43.73
CA LEU A 144 8.64 -11.23 44.17
C LEU A 144 8.33 -9.92 44.89
N CYS A 145 7.30 -9.21 44.47
CA CYS A 145 6.83 -8.02 45.17
C CYS A 145 6.04 -8.43 46.43
N VAL A 146 6.40 -7.86 47.57
CA VAL A 146 5.74 -8.07 48.87
C VAL A 146 5.57 -6.75 49.61
N THR A 147 4.65 -6.69 50.57
CA THR A 147 4.46 -5.53 51.44
C THR A 147 4.68 -5.93 52.90
N ARG A 148 5.57 -5.22 53.60
CA ARG A 148 5.82 -5.41 55.03
C ARG A 148 4.66 -4.82 55.83
N VAL A 149 4.05 -5.63 56.70
CA VAL A 149 2.82 -5.23 57.42
C VAL A 149 3.10 -4.10 58.41
N GLU A 150 4.20 -4.18 59.14
CA GLU A 150 4.53 -3.22 60.20
C GLU A 150 4.78 -1.80 59.68
N THR A 151 5.32 -1.66 58.47
CA THR A 151 5.70 -0.35 57.89
C THR A 151 4.79 0.08 56.74
N GLY A 152 4.00 -0.84 56.17
CA GLY A 152 3.24 -0.63 54.95
C GLY A 152 4.09 -0.35 53.71
N LYS A 153 5.42 -0.55 53.79
CA LYS A 153 6.36 -0.37 52.68
C LYS A 153 6.44 -1.63 51.83
N ALA A 154 6.47 -1.45 50.52
CA ALA A 154 6.69 -2.54 49.58
C ALA A 154 8.20 -2.82 49.42
N ASP A 155 8.53 -4.10 49.22
CA ASP A 155 9.91 -4.61 49.08
C ASP A 155 9.93 -5.84 48.14
N LEU A 156 11.13 -6.38 47.90
CA LEU A 156 11.38 -7.50 46.99
C LEU A 156 12.03 -8.70 47.70
N LEU A 157 11.49 -9.90 47.47
CA LEU A 157 12.15 -11.16 47.80
C LEU A 157 12.88 -11.69 46.58
N ARG A 158 14.10 -12.23 46.76
CA ARG A 158 14.97 -12.73 45.68
C ARG A 158 15.30 -14.20 45.89
N ASN A 159 15.39 -14.98 44.82
CA ASN A 159 15.99 -16.33 44.87
C ASN A 159 17.52 -16.31 44.76
N TYR A 160 18.15 -15.13 44.73
CA TYR A 160 19.60 -14.95 44.66
C TYR A 160 20.06 -13.90 45.67
N GLU A 161 21.34 -13.94 46.03
CA GLU A 161 21.96 -12.91 46.86
C GLU A 161 22.25 -11.67 46.02
N SER A 162 21.63 -10.54 46.38
CA SER A 162 21.98 -9.25 45.80
C SER A 162 23.32 -8.79 46.35
N ALA A 163 24.20 -8.34 45.46
CA ALA A 163 25.50 -7.76 45.83
C ALA A 163 25.40 -6.25 46.16
N HIS A 164 24.21 -5.65 46.04
CA HIS A 164 24.04 -4.22 46.26
C HIS A 164 23.89 -3.90 47.76
N PRO A 165 24.63 -2.91 48.32
CA PRO A 165 24.71 -2.68 49.77
C PRO A 165 23.40 -2.25 50.43
N THR A 166 22.41 -1.82 49.64
CA THR A 166 21.08 -1.42 50.13
C THR A 166 20.00 -2.48 49.91
N ALA A 167 20.34 -3.63 49.32
CA ALA A 167 19.40 -4.72 49.11
C ALA A 167 19.51 -5.72 50.27
N GLU A 168 18.38 -6.00 50.90
CA GLU A 168 18.32 -6.98 51.97
C GLU A 168 18.10 -8.38 51.40
N ASN A 169 18.89 -9.35 51.86
CA ASN A 169 18.80 -10.75 51.47
C ASN A 169 17.99 -11.51 52.53
N TYR A 170 16.67 -11.57 52.34
CA TYR A 170 15.75 -12.19 53.28
C TYR A 170 15.84 -13.71 53.27
N ALA A 171 16.21 -14.31 54.40
CA ALA A 171 16.15 -15.76 54.58
C ALA A 171 14.69 -16.20 54.74
N CYS A 172 14.12 -16.89 53.77
CA CYS A 172 12.76 -17.44 53.84
C CYS A 172 12.65 -18.74 53.04
N ARG A 173 11.70 -19.60 53.40
CA ARG A 173 11.40 -20.84 52.66
C ARG A 173 10.60 -20.53 51.40
N ILE A 174 10.67 -21.40 50.40
CA ILE A 174 9.94 -21.20 49.13
C ILE A 174 8.44 -20.95 49.38
N TRP A 175 7.82 -21.76 50.24
CA TRP A 175 6.40 -21.60 50.54
C TRP A 175 6.10 -20.32 51.33
N GLU A 176 7.02 -19.82 52.15
CA GLU A 176 6.85 -18.55 52.88
C GLU A 176 6.84 -17.38 51.89
N ALA A 177 7.81 -17.33 50.98
CA ALA A 177 7.94 -16.28 49.97
C ALA A 177 6.74 -16.27 49.00
N ALA A 178 6.39 -17.45 48.47
CA ALA A 178 5.25 -17.66 47.60
C ALA A 178 3.92 -17.28 48.27
N SER A 179 3.73 -17.67 49.55
CA SER A 179 2.53 -17.30 50.30
C SER A 179 2.49 -15.80 50.59
N ALA A 180 3.62 -15.19 50.94
CA ALA A 180 3.69 -13.77 51.30
C ALA A 180 3.30 -12.87 50.13
N THR A 181 3.80 -13.16 48.92
CA THR A 181 3.43 -12.37 47.73
C THR A 181 1.95 -12.51 47.39
N ALA A 182 1.31 -13.66 47.62
CA ALA A 182 -0.11 -13.91 47.30
C ALA A 182 -1.10 -13.64 48.46
N ALA A 183 -0.63 -13.31 49.66
CA ALA A 183 -1.47 -13.12 50.85
C ALA A 183 -2.16 -11.75 50.87
N ALA A 184 -3.18 -11.57 50.03
CA ALA A 184 -3.97 -10.35 49.97
C ALA A 184 -4.81 -10.19 51.26
N PRO A 185 -4.80 -9.04 51.97
CA PRO A 185 -5.40 -8.90 53.32
C PRO A 185 -6.89 -9.25 53.44
N ILE A 186 -7.66 -9.15 52.35
CA ILE A 186 -9.08 -9.53 52.29
C ILE A 186 -9.25 -11.05 52.17
N TYR A 187 -8.31 -11.71 51.51
CA TYR A 187 -8.38 -13.14 51.20
C TYR A 187 -7.66 -13.98 52.26
N PHE A 188 -6.47 -13.57 52.70
CA PHE A 188 -5.61 -14.32 53.62
C PHE A 188 -5.05 -13.43 54.73
N LYS A 189 -4.68 -14.05 55.85
CA LYS A 189 -3.84 -13.41 56.87
C LYS A 189 -2.40 -13.22 56.35
N SER A 190 -1.71 -12.22 56.89
CA SER A 190 -0.27 -12.00 56.62
C SER A 190 0.57 -13.22 57.00
N VAL A 191 1.62 -13.49 56.24
CA VAL A 191 2.56 -14.59 56.47
C VAL A 191 3.70 -14.11 57.36
N ARG A 192 4.04 -14.89 58.39
CA ARG A 192 5.17 -14.60 59.28
C ARG A 192 6.37 -15.46 58.89
N PHE A 193 7.53 -14.85 58.65
CA PHE A 193 8.75 -15.60 58.35
C PHE A 193 9.35 -16.16 59.64
N ALA A 194 9.70 -17.46 59.63
CA ALA A 194 10.25 -18.11 60.81
C ALA A 194 11.63 -17.57 61.23
N SER A 195 12.42 -17.08 60.26
CA SER A 195 13.77 -16.57 60.44
C SER A 195 13.83 -15.20 61.12
N SER A 196 13.04 -14.22 60.65
CA SER A 196 13.04 -12.83 61.14
C SER A 196 11.88 -12.52 62.10
N GLY A 197 10.83 -13.35 62.10
CA GLY A 197 9.60 -13.11 62.87
C GLY A 197 8.70 -12.01 62.29
N GLU A 198 9.07 -11.41 61.16
CA GLU A 198 8.36 -10.30 60.50
C GLU A 198 7.14 -10.77 59.72
N ARG A 199 6.16 -9.87 59.51
CA ARG A 199 4.93 -10.19 58.77
C ARG A 199 4.87 -9.51 57.41
N TRP A 200 4.48 -10.30 56.42
CA TRP A 200 4.44 -9.93 55.03
C TRP A 200 3.07 -10.23 54.42
N CYS A 201 2.67 -9.41 53.45
CA CYS A 201 1.43 -9.56 52.71
C CYS A 201 1.63 -9.14 51.24
N ASP A 202 0.55 -9.23 50.46
CA ASP A 202 0.59 -9.09 49.01
C ASP A 202 1.22 -7.77 48.52
N GLY A 203 2.11 -7.87 47.54
CA GLY A 203 2.77 -6.74 46.90
C GLY A 203 1.81 -5.88 46.04
N ALA A 204 0.69 -6.45 45.57
CA ALA A 204 -0.28 -5.77 44.72
C ALA A 204 -0.97 -4.58 45.41
N LEU A 205 -0.88 -4.47 46.75
CA LEU A 205 -1.34 -3.29 47.50
C LEU A 205 -0.64 -1.99 47.05
N ARG A 206 0.55 -2.10 46.46
CA ARG A 206 1.39 -0.96 46.06
C ARG A 206 2.05 -1.12 44.69
N ARG A 207 2.33 -2.35 44.27
CA ARG A 207 3.21 -2.67 43.12
C ARG A 207 2.64 -3.83 42.29
N ASN A 208 1.40 -3.68 41.80
CA ASN A 208 0.71 -4.78 41.13
C ASN A 208 1.35 -5.21 39.79
N ASN A 209 1.82 -4.26 38.99
CA ASN A 209 2.67 -4.54 37.83
C ASN A 209 4.15 -4.39 38.24
N PRO A 210 4.97 -5.44 38.19
CA PRO A 210 6.34 -5.41 38.71
C PRO A 210 7.37 -4.77 37.77
N ILE A 211 6.96 -4.17 36.64
CA ILE A 211 7.90 -3.67 35.61
C ILE A 211 8.90 -2.63 36.13
N ASN A 212 8.46 -1.69 36.97
CA ASN A 212 9.35 -0.69 37.54
C ASN A 212 10.33 -1.31 38.54
N GLU A 213 9.92 -2.37 39.24
CA GLU A 213 10.78 -3.09 40.17
C GLU A 213 11.81 -3.94 39.44
N ALA A 214 11.43 -4.58 38.34
CA ALA A 214 12.36 -5.28 37.47
C ALA A 214 13.43 -4.32 36.93
N LEU A 215 13.04 -3.14 36.44
CA LEU A 215 13.99 -2.14 35.94
C LEU A 215 14.90 -1.57 37.03
N ALA A 216 14.34 -1.30 38.21
CA ALA A 216 15.12 -0.86 39.36
C ALA A 216 16.13 -1.94 39.79
N GLU A 217 15.75 -3.21 39.72
CA GLU A 217 16.64 -4.34 40.02
C GLU A 217 17.75 -4.47 38.97
N LEU A 218 17.44 -4.30 37.69
CA LEU A 218 18.42 -4.28 36.60
C LEU A 218 19.48 -3.18 36.78
N ALA A 219 19.06 -1.98 37.16
CA ALA A 219 19.97 -0.87 37.43
C ALA A 219 20.81 -1.08 38.71
N ARG A 220 20.28 -1.85 39.66
CA ARG A 220 20.90 -2.10 40.96
C ARG A 220 21.97 -3.18 40.91
N GLU A 221 21.71 -4.29 40.21
CA GLU A 221 22.60 -5.44 40.19
C GLU A 221 23.86 -5.19 39.35
N PRO A 222 25.08 -5.29 39.93
CA PRO A 222 26.33 -5.02 39.21
C PRO A 222 26.52 -5.86 37.95
N GLU A 223 26.00 -7.10 37.93
CA GLU A 223 26.05 -8.02 36.79
C GLU A 223 25.31 -7.48 35.55
N TRP A 224 24.35 -6.58 35.74
CA TRP A 224 23.43 -6.11 34.70
C TRP A 224 23.60 -4.65 34.30
N GLN A 225 24.37 -3.86 35.07
CA GLN A 225 24.55 -2.42 34.84
C GLN A 225 25.06 -2.05 33.44
N ASN A 226 25.83 -2.93 32.79
CA ASN A 226 26.38 -2.71 31.45
C ASN A 226 25.73 -3.57 30.36
N ARG A 227 24.63 -4.28 30.67
CA ARG A 227 23.92 -5.11 29.69
C ARG A 227 22.70 -4.36 29.15
N THR A 228 22.49 -4.45 27.84
CA THR A 228 21.33 -3.86 27.17
C THR A 228 20.07 -4.69 27.40
N ILE A 229 18.91 -4.03 27.46
CA ILE A 229 17.61 -4.71 27.47
C ILE A 229 17.31 -5.16 26.03
N GLY A 230 17.20 -6.46 25.83
CA GLY A 230 16.89 -7.08 24.55
C GLY A 230 15.39 -7.30 24.37
N CYS A 231 14.69 -7.74 25.43
CA CYS A 231 13.24 -7.88 25.41
C CYS A 231 12.62 -7.82 26.81
N ILE A 232 11.53 -7.07 26.96
CA ILE A 232 10.63 -7.12 28.13
C ILE A 232 9.28 -7.65 27.67
N LEU A 233 8.87 -8.79 28.22
CA LEU A 233 7.52 -9.33 28.10
C LEU A 233 6.75 -9.05 29.39
N SER A 234 5.71 -8.22 29.32
CA SER A 234 4.82 -7.92 30.43
C SER A 234 3.44 -8.56 30.19
N LEU A 235 2.98 -9.37 31.15
CA LEU A 235 1.73 -10.13 31.06
C LEU A 235 0.73 -9.64 32.10
N GLY A 236 -0.41 -9.15 31.64
CA GLY A 236 -1.56 -8.78 32.45
C GLY A 236 -2.51 -9.94 32.71
N THR A 237 -3.34 -9.79 33.75
CA THR A 237 -4.32 -10.80 34.20
C THR A 237 -5.78 -10.39 33.89
N GLY A 238 -6.01 -9.57 32.87
CA GLY A 238 -7.33 -9.09 32.44
C GLY A 238 -7.76 -7.76 33.08
N LEU A 239 -8.53 -6.94 32.35
CA LEU A 239 -9.03 -5.63 32.79
C LEU A 239 -10.36 -5.73 33.56
N ALA A 240 -10.65 -4.74 34.41
CA ALA A 240 -11.97 -4.44 34.95
C ALA A 240 -12.40 -3.03 34.53
N ARG A 241 -13.48 -2.89 33.77
CA ARG A 241 -14.08 -1.58 33.43
C ARG A 241 -14.85 -1.03 34.64
N SER A 242 -14.47 0.17 35.09
CA SER A 242 -15.25 0.94 36.08
C SER A 242 -16.62 1.30 35.50
N ARG A 243 -17.68 0.55 35.83
CA ARG A 243 -19.05 1.09 35.76
C ARG A 243 -19.20 2.15 36.85
N SER A 244 -19.90 3.24 36.57
CA SER A 244 -20.25 4.27 37.57
C SER A 244 -21.08 3.64 38.68
N ILE A 245 -20.43 3.29 39.80
CA ILE A 245 -21.10 2.73 40.97
C ILE A 245 -21.52 3.89 41.88
N SER A 246 -22.81 3.90 42.20
CA SER A 246 -23.47 4.77 43.19
C SER A 246 -22.69 4.84 44.51
N SER A 247 -22.71 6.02 45.15
CA SER A 247 -21.97 6.42 46.36
C SER A 247 -22.18 5.59 47.64
N ASN A 248 -22.92 4.48 47.61
CA ASN A 248 -23.36 3.74 48.79
C ASN A 248 -22.78 2.31 48.95
N LEU A 249 -21.77 1.91 48.16
CA LEU A 249 -21.07 0.62 48.33
C LEU A 249 -19.80 0.78 49.17
N ALA A 250 -19.61 -0.14 50.13
CA ALA A 250 -18.61 -0.10 51.20
C ALA A 250 -17.18 0.18 50.71
N SER A 251 -16.41 0.90 51.55
CA SER A 251 -14.97 1.22 51.38
C SER A 251 -14.08 0.00 51.07
N PHE A 252 -14.54 -1.19 51.41
CA PHE A 252 -13.94 -2.51 51.17
C PHE A 252 -13.74 -2.86 49.67
N LEU A 253 -14.69 -2.56 48.79
CA LEU A 253 -14.60 -2.88 47.34
C LEU A 253 -13.61 -1.97 46.58
N LYS A 254 -13.30 -0.80 47.13
CA LYS A 254 -12.38 0.19 46.55
C LYS A 254 -10.94 -0.31 46.49
N GLY A 255 -10.50 -1.12 47.47
CA GLY A 255 -9.13 -1.63 47.55
C GLY A 255 -8.80 -2.63 46.44
N ALA A 256 -9.65 -3.64 46.25
CA ALA A 256 -9.47 -4.66 45.21
C ALA A 256 -9.63 -4.11 43.79
N LEU A 257 -10.57 -3.17 43.57
CA LEU A 257 -10.71 -2.47 42.28
C LEU A 257 -9.49 -1.58 41.98
N LYS A 258 -8.95 -0.88 42.99
CA LYS A 258 -7.76 -0.03 42.82
C LYS A 258 -6.53 -0.84 42.40
N MET A 259 -6.33 -2.04 42.94
CA MET A 259 -5.20 -2.92 42.57
C MET A 259 -5.23 -3.31 41.09
N LEU A 260 -6.41 -3.57 40.51
CA LEU A 260 -6.58 -3.96 39.11
C LEU A 260 -6.44 -2.79 38.13
N THR A 261 -6.95 -1.60 38.47
CA THR A 261 -6.79 -0.40 37.63
C THR A 261 -5.36 0.11 37.63
N ASP A 262 -4.65 0.01 38.75
CA ASP A 262 -3.29 0.53 38.95
C ASP A 262 -2.22 -0.25 38.15
N ALA A 263 -2.42 -1.55 37.90
CA ALA A 263 -1.50 -2.36 37.08
C ALA A 263 -1.48 -1.91 35.61
N GLU A 264 -2.65 -1.63 35.05
CA GLU A 264 -2.77 -1.14 33.68
C GLU A 264 -2.30 0.31 33.56
N ASP A 265 -2.61 1.16 34.55
CA ASP A 265 -2.09 2.52 34.59
C ASP A 265 -0.56 2.54 34.68
N THR A 266 0.04 1.66 35.48
CA THR A 266 1.50 1.49 35.55
C THR A 266 2.08 1.05 34.21
N ALA A 267 1.46 0.07 33.53
CA ALA A 267 1.89 -0.37 32.21
C ALA A 267 1.81 0.77 31.17
N LYS A 268 0.73 1.56 31.19
CA LYS A 268 0.54 2.73 30.32
C LYS A 268 1.55 3.83 30.60
N VAL A 269 1.80 4.14 31.87
CA VAL A 269 2.82 5.12 32.29
C VAL A 269 4.20 4.68 31.83
N PHE A 270 4.56 3.40 32.00
CA PHE A 270 5.81 2.86 31.48
C PHE A 270 5.88 2.96 29.96
N SER A 271 4.84 2.55 29.25
CA SER A 271 4.76 2.62 27.78
C SER A 271 4.88 4.06 27.26
N ALA A 272 4.42 5.03 28.05
CA ALA A 272 4.54 6.46 27.81
C ALA A 272 5.85 7.08 28.35
N SER A 273 6.74 6.32 28.97
CA SER A 273 8.08 6.80 29.38
C SER A 273 9.02 6.88 28.18
N ALA A 274 10.15 7.59 28.32
CA ALA A 274 11.16 7.66 27.25
C ALA A 274 11.70 6.26 26.90
N LEU A 275 12.07 5.49 27.92
CA LEU A 275 12.57 4.12 27.76
C LEU A 275 11.49 3.18 27.20
N GLY A 276 10.26 3.22 27.71
CA GLY A 276 9.19 2.36 27.22
C GLY A 276 8.83 2.63 25.75
N ARG A 277 8.81 3.90 25.32
CA ARG A 277 8.63 4.25 23.90
C ARG A 277 9.80 3.77 23.04
N GLU A 278 11.03 3.91 23.53
CA GLU A 278 12.22 3.44 22.81
C GLU A 278 12.17 1.91 22.61
N LEU A 279 11.93 1.16 23.69
CA LEU A 279 11.83 -0.29 23.64
C LEU A 279 10.65 -0.75 22.78
N ALA A 280 9.47 -0.11 22.88
CA ALA A 280 8.33 -0.44 22.03
C ALA A 280 8.63 -0.19 20.53
N ARG A 281 9.19 0.98 20.19
CA ARG A 281 9.55 1.34 18.81
C ARG A 281 10.62 0.41 18.22
N THR A 282 11.54 -0.05 19.05
CA THR A 282 12.56 -1.02 18.63
C THR A 282 12.05 -2.48 18.66
N ARG A 283 10.77 -2.72 19.01
CA ARG A 283 10.17 -4.05 19.21
C ARG A 283 10.88 -4.91 20.27
N ARG A 284 11.25 -4.26 21.38
CA ARG A 284 11.89 -4.84 22.57
C ARG A 284 11.01 -4.76 23.82
N TYR A 285 9.79 -4.24 23.72
CA TYR A 285 8.81 -4.26 24.81
C TYR A 285 7.45 -4.70 24.29
N PHE A 286 6.86 -5.70 24.94
CA PHE A 286 5.56 -6.27 24.60
C PHE A 286 4.69 -6.37 25.85
N ARG A 287 3.45 -5.89 25.74
CA ARG A 287 2.45 -5.96 26.79
C ARG A 287 1.22 -6.71 26.27
N PHE A 288 0.91 -7.84 26.88
CA PHE A 288 -0.31 -8.59 26.56
C PHE A 288 -1.26 -8.58 27.74
N ASN A 289 -2.50 -8.19 27.51
CA ASN A 289 -3.55 -8.14 28.53
C ASN A 289 -4.92 -8.34 27.87
N VAL A 290 -5.75 -9.25 28.39
CA VAL A 290 -7.05 -9.57 27.79
C VAL A 290 -8.05 -8.41 28.06
N PRO A 291 -8.55 -7.71 27.03
CA PRO A 291 -9.18 -6.39 27.21
C PRO A 291 -10.66 -6.43 27.63
N HIS A 292 -11.42 -7.49 27.28
CA HIS A 292 -12.88 -7.56 27.45
C HIS A 292 -13.37 -8.92 27.96
N GLY A 293 -14.46 -8.92 28.73
CA GLY A 293 -15.16 -10.15 29.17
C GLY A 293 -14.67 -10.77 30.48
N MET A 294 -13.65 -10.16 31.09
CA MET A 294 -13.03 -10.58 32.37
C MET A 294 -13.47 -9.70 33.56
N ASP A 295 -14.34 -8.70 33.31
CA ASP A 295 -14.70 -7.63 34.25
C ASP A 295 -15.57 -8.10 35.42
N ASP A 296 -16.42 -9.10 35.18
CA ASP A 296 -17.38 -9.68 36.14
C ASP A 296 -16.79 -10.83 36.96
N LEU A 297 -15.64 -11.37 36.56
CA LEU A 297 -14.98 -12.49 37.22
C LEU A 297 -14.31 -12.05 38.52
N GLN A 298 -14.62 -12.74 39.62
CA GLN A 298 -13.97 -12.51 40.91
C GLN A 298 -12.57 -13.16 40.96
N LEU A 299 -11.67 -12.60 41.78
CA LEU A 299 -10.27 -13.04 41.88
C LEU A 299 -10.10 -14.47 42.42
N ASP A 300 -11.12 -15.05 43.02
CA ASP A 300 -11.13 -16.39 43.63
C ASP A 300 -12.12 -17.36 42.94
N GLU A 301 -12.69 -16.98 41.79
CA GLU A 301 -13.70 -17.75 41.07
C GLU A 301 -13.09 -18.83 40.16
N TRP A 302 -12.55 -19.89 40.76
CA TRP A 302 -11.77 -20.92 40.03
C TRP A 302 -12.56 -21.76 39.01
N ARG A 303 -13.90 -21.83 39.13
CA ARG A 303 -14.74 -22.65 38.25
C ARG A 303 -14.92 -22.07 36.85
N THR A 304 -14.39 -20.89 36.57
CA THR A 304 -14.53 -20.19 35.27
C THR A 304 -13.31 -20.36 34.36
N ALA A 305 -12.42 -21.32 34.65
CA ALA A 305 -11.21 -21.59 33.85
C ALA A 305 -11.50 -21.81 32.36
N GLU A 306 -12.58 -22.53 32.01
CA GLU A 306 -12.99 -22.73 30.62
C GLU A 306 -13.36 -21.42 29.92
N ARG A 307 -14.09 -20.54 30.63
CA ARG A 307 -14.46 -19.20 30.14
C ARG A 307 -13.21 -18.33 29.94
N MET A 308 -12.28 -18.33 30.90
CA MET A 308 -11.00 -17.61 30.76
C MET A 308 -10.17 -18.13 29.59
N ARG A 309 -10.17 -19.46 29.37
CA ARG A 309 -9.49 -20.09 28.23
C ARG A 309 -10.11 -19.66 26.90
N ALA A 310 -11.43 -19.63 26.80
CA ALA A 310 -12.13 -19.19 25.59
C ALA A 310 -11.83 -17.72 25.26
N LEU A 311 -11.94 -16.82 26.26
CA LEU A 311 -11.65 -15.39 26.08
C LEU A 311 -10.19 -15.12 25.71
N THR A 312 -9.26 -15.86 26.32
CA THR A 312 -7.83 -15.73 25.98
C THR A 312 -7.54 -16.27 24.58
N THR A 313 -8.20 -17.37 24.18
CA THR A 313 -8.05 -17.93 22.83
C THR A 313 -8.55 -16.96 21.77
N ASP A 314 -9.72 -16.35 21.99
CA ASP A 314 -10.29 -15.32 21.12
C ASP A 314 -9.37 -14.09 21.00
N TYR A 315 -8.86 -13.59 22.14
CA TYR A 315 -7.87 -12.51 22.15
C TYR A 315 -6.62 -12.84 21.31
N LEU A 316 -6.13 -14.08 21.40
CA LEU A 316 -4.94 -14.54 20.68
C LEU A 316 -5.20 -14.86 19.18
N SER A 317 -6.46 -15.03 18.76
CA SER A 317 -6.81 -15.28 17.35
C SER A 317 -6.99 -14.02 16.50
N HIS A 318 -6.95 -12.83 17.10
CA HIS A 318 -6.98 -11.57 16.35
C HIS A 318 -5.67 -11.36 15.57
N ALA A 319 -5.77 -10.87 14.33
CA ALA A 319 -4.61 -10.67 13.44
C ALA A 319 -3.51 -9.80 14.09
N ASP A 320 -3.89 -8.69 14.72
CA ASP A 320 -2.98 -7.76 15.43
C ASP A 320 -2.22 -8.47 16.59
N SER A 321 -2.87 -9.41 17.28
CA SER A 321 -2.26 -10.23 18.33
C SER A 321 -1.29 -11.25 17.73
N GLY A 322 -1.61 -11.85 16.59
CA GLY A 322 -0.76 -12.80 15.87
C GLY A 322 0.59 -12.21 15.48
N ASP A 323 0.60 -11.04 14.86
CA ASP A 323 1.83 -10.32 14.48
C ASP A 323 2.66 -9.92 15.72
N SER A 324 1.98 -9.48 16.79
CA SER A 324 2.63 -9.13 18.06
C SER A 324 3.29 -10.35 18.72
N ILE A 325 2.65 -11.53 18.67
CA ILE A 325 3.20 -12.79 19.20
C ILE A 325 4.42 -13.23 18.38
N LEU A 326 4.34 -13.17 17.04
CA LEU A 326 5.46 -13.50 16.16
C LEU A 326 6.66 -12.58 16.43
N SER A 327 6.41 -11.27 16.53
CA SER A 327 7.46 -10.30 16.83
C SER A 327 8.03 -10.49 18.24
N CYS A 328 7.20 -10.81 19.23
CA CYS A 328 7.66 -11.10 20.59
C CYS A 328 8.51 -12.38 20.64
N ALA A 329 8.08 -13.44 19.96
CA ALA A 329 8.81 -14.71 19.87
C ALA A 329 10.18 -14.51 19.20
N SER A 330 10.23 -13.76 18.09
CA SER A 330 11.47 -13.37 17.43
C SER A 330 12.39 -12.54 18.33
N ALA A 331 11.86 -11.52 19.03
CA ALA A 331 12.65 -10.70 19.95
C ALA A 331 13.18 -11.48 21.17
N LEU A 332 12.48 -12.52 21.62
CA LEU A 332 12.97 -13.42 22.67
C LEU A 332 14.03 -14.39 22.16
N LEU A 333 13.88 -14.91 20.93
CA LEU A 333 14.88 -15.77 20.28
C LEU A 333 16.18 -15.01 19.98
N TYR A 334 16.06 -13.83 19.38
CA TYR A 334 17.16 -13.00 18.88
C TYR A 334 17.14 -11.60 19.53
N PRO A 335 17.46 -11.50 20.84
CA PRO A 335 17.30 -10.26 21.61
C PRO A 335 18.22 -9.12 21.15
N ASP A 336 19.28 -9.44 20.39
CA ASP A 336 20.28 -8.47 19.96
C ASP A 336 19.96 -7.85 18.57
N GLU A 337 19.15 -8.49 17.72
CA GLU A 337 18.82 -8.01 16.36
C GLU A 337 18.15 -6.63 16.36
N ASN A 338 17.38 -6.35 17.41
CA ASN A 338 16.61 -5.13 17.54
C ASN A 338 17.41 -3.99 18.19
N LEU A 339 18.65 -4.22 18.65
CA LEU A 339 19.51 -3.20 19.26
C LEU A 339 20.03 -2.19 18.22
N GLN A 340 20.30 -2.66 17.00
CA GLN A 340 20.83 -1.84 15.91
C GLN A 340 19.75 -1.09 15.13
N ARG A 341 18.47 -1.20 15.52
CA ARG A 341 17.39 -0.41 14.93
C ARG A 341 17.53 1.06 15.33
N THR A 342 18.32 1.79 14.54
CA THR A 342 18.59 3.21 14.74
C THR A 342 17.27 3.98 14.88
N LEU A 343 17.21 4.88 15.88
CA LEU A 343 16.23 5.97 15.89
C LEU A 343 16.51 6.81 14.66
N GLN A 344 15.93 6.47 13.49
CA GLN A 344 15.89 7.42 12.39
C GLN A 344 15.24 8.69 12.95
N HIS A 345 15.95 9.82 12.90
CA HIS A 345 15.33 11.13 13.10
C HIS A 345 14.10 11.17 12.21
N LYS A 346 12.91 11.39 12.80
CA LYS A 346 11.67 11.52 12.00
C LYS A 346 11.89 12.67 11.03
N VAL A 347 11.97 12.34 9.74
CA VAL A 347 12.26 13.29 8.68
C VAL A 347 10.94 13.93 8.26
N PRO A 348 10.74 15.25 8.45
CA PRO A 348 9.63 15.95 7.84
C PRO A 348 10.01 16.33 6.41
N LEU A 349 9.25 15.85 5.43
CA LEU A 349 9.17 16.47 4.11
C LEU A 349 7.93 17.36 4.13
N THR A 350 8.02 18.56 4.72
CA THR A 350 6.92 19.53 4.77
C THR A 350 7.31 20.78 3.98
N PRO A 351 6.49 21.24 3.01
CA PRO A 351 6.87 22.33 2.11
C PRO A 351 6.82 23.70 2.79
N HIS A 352 6.01 23.88 3.84
CA HIS A 352 5.72 25.20 4.41
C HIS A 352 5.57 25.18 5.93
N LEU A 353 5.86 26.33 6.54
CA LEU A 353 5.42 26.66 7.89
C LEU A 353 3.93 27.05 7.86
N PRO A 354 3.15 26.79 8.92
CA PRO A 354 1.78 27.27 9.03
C PRO A 354 1.73 28.80 8.93
N CYS A 355 0.59 29.34 8.49
CA CYS A 355 0.37 30.77 8.51
C CYS A 355 0.66 31.37 9.90
N THR A 356 1.24 32.57 9.93
CA THR A 356 1.60 33.30 11.16
C THR A 356 0.39 33.53 12.07
N HIS A 357 -0.76 33.81 11.48
CA HIS A 357 -2.05 33.95 12.16
C HIS A 357 -2.95 32.78 11.79
N PHE A 358 -3.29 31.94 12.78
CA PHE A 358 -4.14 30.76 12.60
C PHE A 358 -5.12 30.62 13.76
N THR A 359 -6.37 30.33 13.45
CA THR A 359 -7.41 29.99 14.42
C THR A 359 -7.78 28.52 14.26
N ARG A 360 -7.47 27.70 15.28
CA ARG A 360 -7.72 26.26 15.27
C ARG A 360 -9.22 25.97 15.22
N ARG A 361 -9.61 25.13 14.26
CA ARG A 361 -10.99 24.64 14.07
C ARG A 361 -11.12 23.26 14.72
N THR A 362 -11.61 23.21 15.95
CA THR A 362 -11.59 22.01 16.83
C THR A 362 -12.27 20.79 16.21
N LEU A 363 -13.42 20.98 15.54
CA LEU A 363 -14.17 19.91 14.86
C LEU A 363 -13.28 19.06 13.93
N TYR A 364 -12.48 19.70 13.09
CA TYR A 364 -11.64 19.00 12.11
C TYR A 364 -10.45 18.33 12.78
N HIS A 365 -9.79 19.03 13.71
CA HIS A 365 -8.64 18.50 14.43
C HIS A 365 -9.01 17.25 15.24
N ASP A 366 -10.11 17.29 16.00
CA ASP A 366 -10.55 16.19 16.84
C ASP A 366 -10.96 14.97 16.00
N ARG A 367 -11.60 15.19 14.84
CA ARG A 367 -11.98 14.12 13.91
C ARG A 367 -10.75 13.46 13.28
N LEU A 368 -9.76 14.22 12.83
CA LEU A 368 -8.51 13.69 12.31
C LEU A 368 -7.75 12.88 13.37
N LYS A 369 -7.67 13.40 14.59
CA LYS A 369 -7.01 12.73 15.73
C LYS A 369 -7.71 11.45 16.15
N ALA A 370 -9.04 11.41 16.12
CA ALA A 370 -9.81 10.20 16.39
C ALA A 370 -9.60 9.16 15.28
N PHE A 371 -9.58 9.60 14.02
CA PHE A 371 -9.42 8.71 12.87
C PHE A 371 -8.02 8.08 12.80
N PHE A 372 -6.96 8.88 12.90
CA PHE A 372 -5.55 8.41 12.87
C PHE A 372 -5.04 7.91 14.23
N SER A 373 -5.92 7.29 15.02
CA SER A 373 -5.52 6.57 16.23
C SER A 373 -4.80 5.25 15.86
N PRO A 374 -3.89 4.75 16.72
CA PRO A 374 -3.03 3.61 16.38
C PRO A 374 -3.82 2.29 16.32
N ASN A 375 -4.43 2.03 15.18
CA ASN A 375 -4.90 0.71 14.76
C ASN A 375 -3.89 0.19 13.72
N MET A 376 -2.87 -0.54 14.18
CA MET A 376 -1.84 -1.09 13.30
C MET A 376 -2.43 -2.25 12.48
N GLY A 377 -2.76 -2.01 11.20
CA GLY A 377 -3.12 -3.08 10.28
C GLY A 377 -4.03 -2.71 9.11
N ARG A 378 -4.80 -1.61 9.21
CA ARG A 378 -5.70 -1.15 8.13
C ARG A 378 -5.18 0.10 7.42
N ARG A 379 -5.44 0.19 6.11
CA ARG A 379 -5.28 1.42 5.32
C ARG A 379 -6.18 2.51 5.91
N GLN A 380 -5.60 3.60 6.42
CA GLN A 380 -6.36 4.74 6.94
C GLN A 380 -6.24 5.88 5.94
N ILE A 381 -7.27 6.11 5.13
CA ILE A 381 -7.35 7.26 4.23
C ILE A 381 -8.45 8.19 4.71
N PHE A 382 -8.11 9.45 4.98
CA PHE A 382 -9.08 10.48 5.30
C PHE A 382 -9.07 11.57 4.23
N ALA A 383 -10.24 11.94 3.68
CA ALA A 383 -10.36 12.99 2.67
C ALA A 383 -10.99 14.28 3.25
N LEU A 384 -10.24 15.38 3.25
CA LEU A 384 -10.76 16.72 3.47
C LEU A 384 -11.08 17.36 2.12
N TRP A 385 -12.36 17.62 1.86
CA TRP A 385 -12.78 18.27 0.62
C TRP A 385 -13.57 19.55 0.90
N GLY A 386 -13.67 20.46 -0.08
CA GLY A 386 -14.39 21.73 0.08
C GLY A 386 -13.89 22.81 -0.85
N LEU A 387 -14.43 24.02 -0.70
CA LEU A 387 -14.13 25.15 -1.58
C LEU A 387 -12.66 25.60 -1.53
N GLY A 388 -12.20 26.27 -2.59
CA GLY A 388 -10.90 26.94 -2.61
C GLY A 388 -10.84 28.05 -1.54
N GLY A 389 -9.70 28.21 -0.87
CA GLY A 389 -9.51 29.28 0.13
C GLY A 389 -10.17 29.04 1.51
N VAL A 390 -10.86 27.91 1.71
CA VAL A 390 -11.50 27.56 2.99
C VAL A 390 -10.55 27.04 4.07
N GLY A 391 -9.27 26.85 3.73
CA GLY A 391 -8.20 26.50 4.68
C GLY A 391 -7.91 25.00 4.85
N LYS A 392 -8.31 24.13 3.91
CA LYS A 392 -8.03 22.67 3.96
C LYS A 392 -6.54 22.36 4.18
N THR A 393 -5.68 22.96 3.37
CA THR A 393 -4.22 22.83 3.46
C THR A 393 -3.67 23.29 4.81
N GLN A 394 -4.20 24.37 5.38
CA GLN A 394 -3.78 24.86 6.70
C GLN A 394 -4.24 23.94 7.84
N ILE A 395 -5.43 23.34 7.74
CA ILE A 395 -5.89 22.31 8.69
C ILE A 395 -4.97 21.08 8.63
N ALA A 396 -4.61 20.63 7.42
CA ALA A 396 -3.69 19.51 7.23
C ALA A 396 -2.27 19.81 7.75
N LEU A 397 -1.74 21.02 7.54
CA LEU A 397 -0.46 21.47 8.08
C LEU A 397 -0.46 21.51 9.62
N GLU A 398 -1.52 22.04 10.24
CA GLU A 398 -1.64 22.06 11.71
C GLU A 398 -1.69 20.63 12.28
N PHE A 399 -2.44 19.75 11.63
CA PHE A 399 -2.49 18.35 12.01
C PHE A 399 -1.12 17.66 11.85
N ALA A 400 -0.44 17.88 10.72
CA ALA A 400 0.92 17.40 10.48
C ALA A 400 1.90 17.84 11.58
N GLN A 401 1.83 19.11 11.98
CA GLN A 401 2.66 19.63 13.06
C GLN A 401 2.34 18.99 14.41
N SER A 402 1.08 18.69 14.69
CA SER A 402 0.68 17.97 15.90
C SER A 402 1.21 16.52 15.93
N MET A 403 1.46 15.94 14.75
CA MET A 403 1.91 14.56 14.56
C MET A 403 3.42 14.41 14.34
N LYS A 404 4.18 15.48 14.06
CA LYS A 404 5.62 15.44 13.73
C LYS A 404 6.51 14.73 14.76
N ASN A 405 6.14 14.77 16.03
CA ASN A 405 6.86 14.08 17.11
C ASN A 405 6.49 12.58 17.19
N ARG A 406 5.38 12.19 16.59
CA ARG A 406 4.79 10.84 16.65
C ARG A 406 5.02 10.04 15.37
N LEU A 407 4.96 10.67 14.20
CA LEU A 407 5.10 10.07 12.87
C LEU A 407 6.07 10.88 12.02
N SER A 408 6.76 10.23 11.08
CA SER A 408 7.41 10.91 9.96
C SER A 408 6.34 11.48 9.02
N VAL A 409 6.44 12.75 8.63
CA VAL A 409 5.41 13.37 7.78
C VAL A 409 5.97 13.57 6.38
N PHE A 410 5.28 12.99 5.38
CA PHE A 410 5.62 13.15 3.97
C PHE A 410 4.52 13.93 3.27
N TRP A 411 4.84 15.12 2.77
CA TRP A 411 3.92 15.98 2.04
C TRP A 411 4.19 15.91 0.54
N ILE A 412 3.19 15.47 -0.22
CA ILE A 412 3.29 15.21 -1.65
C ILE A 412 2.20 16.00 -2.36
N ARG A 413 2.57 16.76 -3.41
CA ARG A 413 1.59 17.42 -4.27
C ARG A 413 0.94 16.38 -5.18
N ALA A 414 -0.40 16.36 -5.18
CA ALA A 414 -1.22 15.46 -5.98
C ALA A 414 -2.10 16.21 -6.98
N ASP A 415 -1.72 17.44 -7.34
CA ASP A 415 -2.42 18.28 -8.30
C ASP A 415 -2.21 17.84 -9.75
N ARG A 416 -1.03 17.30 -10.08
CA ARG A 416 -0.70 16.72 -11.39
C ARG A 416 0.30 15.56 -11.30
N PRO A 417 0.31 14.63 -12.29
CA PRO A 417 1.22 13.48 -12.29
C PRO A 417 2.69 13.84 -12.14
N GLY A 418 3.17 14.86 -12.87
CA GLY A 418 4.56 15.30 -12.80
C GLY A 418 4.99 15.76 -11.39
N ASN A 419 4.13 16.51 -10.70
CA ASN A 419 4.41 16.99 -9.33
C ASN A 419 4.43 15.83 -8.33
N PHE A 420 3.49 14.90 -8.47
CA PHE A 420 3.44 13.69 -7.66
C PHE A 420 4.72 12.87 -7.81
N ILE A 421 5.15 12.61 -9.06
CA ILE A 421 6.38 11.86 -9.34
C ILE A 421 7.59 12.54 -8.70
N ALA A 422 7.73 13.85 -8.87
CA ALA A 422 8.85 14.62 -8.33
C ALA A 422 8.90 14.55 -6.80
N ASP A 423 7.78 14.79 -6.12
CA ASP A 423 7.71 14.82 -4.67
C ASP A 423 7.81 13.41 -4.06
N PHE A 424 7.13 12.41 -4.65
CA PHE A 424 7.13 11.04 -4.16
C PHE A 424 8.50 10.38 -4.33
N SER A 425 9.22 10.71 -5.40
CA SER A 425 10.59 10.20 -5.60
C SER A 425 11.57 10.67 -4.52
N ARG A 426 11.29 11.80 -3.86
CA ARG A 426 12.11 12.31 -2.75
C ARG A 426 11.90 11.54 -1.45
N VAL A 427 10.88 10.69 -1.35
CA VAL A 427 10.57 9.96 -0.12
C VAL A 427 11.57 8.83 0.13
N MET A 428 11.94 8.07 -0.91
CA MET A 428 12.83 6.90 -0.77
C MET A 428 14.18 7.24 -0.12
N PRO A 429 14.94 8.26 -0.57
CA PRO A 429 16.21 8.59 0.06
C PRO A 429 16.10 8.97 1.54
N LEU A 430 14.94 9.46 1.97
CA LEU A 430 14.69 9.85 3.37
C LEU A 430 14.38 8.66 4.28
N ILE A 431 13.73 7.62 3.75
CA ILE A 431 13.36 6.40 4.51
C ILE A 431 14.42 5.29 4.41
N SER A 432 15.24 5.31 3.35
CA SER A 432 16.33 4.36 3.09
C SER A 432 17.59 5.12 2.60
N PRO A 433 18.39 5.72 3.50
CA PRO A 433 19.59 6.46 3.11
C PRO A 433 20.61 5.52 2.44
N GLY A 434 21.16 5.93 1.27
CA GLY A 434 22.16 5.16 0.52
C GLY A 434 21.65 4.39 -0.70
N THR A 435 20.35 4.47 -1.02
CA THR A 435 19.84 4.06 -2.35
C THR A 435 20.17 5.12 -3.40
N ASP A 436 20.85 4.73 -4.47
CA ASP A 436 21.07 5.57 -5.64
C ASP A 436 19.73 5.99 -6.28
N GLY A 437 19.69 7.19 -6.86
CA GLY A 437 18.53 7.73 -7.56
C GLY A 437 18.19 6.95 -8.85
N VAL A 438 17.14 7.37 -9.54
CA VAL A 438 16.69 6.73 -10.79
C VAL A 438 17.80 6.79 -11.85
N SER A 439 18.31 5.63 -12.27
CA SER A 439 19.38 5.52 -13.27
C SER A 439 18.89 5.43 -14.73
N SER A 440 17.60 5.16 -14.97
CA SER A 440 16.99 5.11 -16.31
C SER A 440 15.46 5.31 -16.30
N GLU A 441 14.85 5.63 -17.45
CA GLU A 441 13.39 5.79 -17.65
C GLU A 441 12.55 4.54 -17.35
N ASP A 442 13.12 3.37 -17.61
CA ASP A 442 12.48 2.09 -17.29
C ASP A 442 12.52 1.80 -15.77
N ASP A 443 13.41 2.45 -15.01
CA ASP A 443 13.53 2.29 -13.56
C ASP A 443 12.66 3.27 -12.74
N LEU A 444 12.03 4.29 -13.34
CA LEU A 444 11.20 5.25 -12.58
C LEU A 444 9.98 4.58 -11.93
N THR A 445 9.25 3.73 -12.67
CA THR A 445 8.10 3.01 -12.11
C THR A 445 8.53 2.01 -11.06
N GLY A 446 9.61 1.27 -11.32
CA GLY A 446 10.22 0.39 -10.33
C GLY A 446 10.63 1.16 -9.07
N PHE A 447 11.18 2.37 -9.21
CA PHE A 447 11.55 3.22 -8.08
C PHE A 447 10.34 3.69 -7.25
N LEU A 448 9.28 4.18 -7.89
CA LEU A 448 8.05 4.58 -7.21
C LEU A 448 7.37 3.39 -6.53
N GLU A 449 7.36 2.21 -7.18
CA GLU A 449 6.86 0.96 -6.59
C GLU A 449 7.70 0.52 -5.39
N ARG A 450 9.04 0.56 -5.48
CA ARG A 450 9.93 0.31 -4.33
C ARG A 450 9.65 1.30 -3.19
N THR A 451 9.40 2.57 -3.53
CA THR A 451 9.07 3.62 -2.53
C THR A 451 7.77 3.30 -1.82
N ARG A 452 6.72 2.93 -2.57
CA ARG A 452 5.44 2.47 -2.02
C ARG A 452 5.65 1.25 -1.12
N ASP A 453 6.32 0.22 -1.60
CA ASP A 453 6.51 -1.04 -0.86
C ASP A 453 7.29 -0.80 0.43
N ARG A 454 8.30 0.08 0.40
CA ARG A 454 9.03 0.49 1.61
C ARG A 454 8.17 1.26 2.60
N LEU A 455 7.28 2.14 2.14
CA LEU A 455 6.30 2.79 3.01
C LEU A 455 5.32 1.77 3.61
N GLU A 456 4.92 0.74 2.85
CA GLU A 456 4.06 -0.34 3.37
C GLU A 456 4.76 -1.17 4.45
N GLU A 457 6.06 -1.44 4.33
CA GLU A 457 6.87 -2.12 5.36
C GLU A 457 6.95 -1.30 6.66
N LEU A 458 7.01 0.03 6.53
CA LEU A 458 7.09 0.99 7.63
C LEU A 458 5.69 1.49 8.07
N ALA A 459 4.62 0.77 7.72
CA ALA A 459 3.26 1.19 8.03
C ALA A 459 3.06 1.39 9.54
N GLY A 460 2.61 2.59 9.92
CA GLY A 460 2.40 3.00 11.30
C GLY A 460 3.43 4.01 11.84
N ASP A 461 4.55 4.22 11.14
CA ASP A 461 5.59 5.18 11.54
C ASP A 461 5.52 6.51 10.75
N TRP A 462 4.60 6.64 9.79
CA TRP A 462 4.49 7.82 8.92
C TRP A 462 3.05 8.28 8.67
N LEU A 463 2.92 9.56 8.29
CA LEU A 463 1.72 10.21 7.76
C LEU A 463 2.02 10.77 6.37
N LEU A 464 1.31 10.31 5.35
CA LEU A 464 1.40 10.81 3.98
C LEU A 464 0.28 11.81 3.73
N ILE A 465 0.63 13.02 3.30
CA ILE A 465 -0.33 14.07 2.97
C ILE A 465 -0.30 14.30 1.46
N LEU A 466 -1.42 14.03 0.80
CA LEU A 466 -1.63 14.29 -0.63
C LEU A 466 -2.39 15.61 -0.75
N ASP A 467 -1.68 16.70 -1.06
CA ASP A 467 -2.27 18.04 -1.12
C ASP A 467 -2.72 18.41 -2.53
N ASN A 468 -3.87 19.07 -2.64
CA ASN A 468 -4.49 19.54 -3.90
C ASN A 468 -4.82 18.42 -4.90
N ALA A 469 -5.28 17.26 -4.43
CA ALA A 469 -5.77 16.19 -5.30
C ALA A 469 -7.12 16.57 -5.92
N ASP A 470 -7.16 17.56 -6.81
CA ASP A 470 -8.41 18.19 -7.30
C ASP A 470 -9.02 17.47 -8.51
N HIS A 471 -8.30 16.54 -9.14
CA HIS A 471 -8.73 15.81 -10.34
C HIS A 471 -8.72 14.30 -10.09
N LEU A 472 -9.87 13.72 -9.73
CA LEU A 472 -9.96 12.28 -9.43
C LEU A 472 -9.58 11.40 -10.63
N ASP A 473 -9.93 11.85 -11.84
CA ASP A 473 -9.70 11.09 -13.06
C ASP A 473 -8.20 10.96 -13.37
N ASP A 474 -7.42 12.04 -13.15
CA ASP A 474 -5.95 12.02 -13.24
C ASP A 474 -5.30 11.19 -12.12
N PHE A 475 -5.95 11.13 -10.95
CA PHE A 475 -5.45 10.40 -9.79
C PHE A 475 -5.59 8.88 -9.97
N ILE A 476 -6.73 8.41 -10.49
CA ILE A 476 -7.02 6.98 -10.71
C ILE A 476 -6.50 6.51 -12.08
N GLY A 477 -6.40 7.41 -13.06
CA GLY A 477 -6.11 7.07 -14.46
C GLY A 477 -7.32 6.45 -15.17
N ALA A 478 -7.41 6.61 -16.49
CA ALA A 478 -8.46 6.00 -17.28
C ALA A 478 -8.28 4.46 -17.34
N ALA A 479 -9.36 3.71 -17.09
CA ALA A 479 -9.31 2.25 -17.12
C ALA A 479 -8.88 1.74 -18.52
N GLY A 480 -7.74 1.06 -18.60
CA GLY A 480 -7.22 0.47 -19.83
C GLY A 480 -6.29 1.36 -20.66
N SER A 481 -5.94 2.58 -20.21
CA SER A 481 -4.87 3.38 -20.82
C SER A 481 -3.49 3.01 -20.25
N ASN A 482 -2.42 3.19 -21.03
CA ASN A 482 -1.03 3.09 -20.55
C ASN A 482 -0.61 4.32 -19.72
N GLU A 483 -1.56 5.14 -19.27
CA GLU A 483 -1.30 6.42 -18.65
C GLU A 483 -0.88 6.27 -17.18
N PHE A 484 -0.04 7.19 -16.71
CA PHE A 484 0.41 7.20 -15.32
C PHE A 484 -0.78 7.43 -14.37
N SER A 485 -1.00 6.49 -13.45
CA SER A 485 -1.99 6.60 -12.37
C SER A 485 -1.29 6.77 -11.03
N MET A 486 -1.55 7.89 -10.33
CA MET A 486 -0.99 8.13 -8.99
C MET A 486 -1.43 7.05 -8.00
N SER A 487 -2.68 6.58 -8.14
CA SER A 487 -3.30 5.62 -7.23
C SER A 487 -2.53 4.30 -7.12
N ASN A 488 -1.80 3.90 -8.16
CA ASN A 488 -1.00 2.67 -8.20
C ASN A 488 0.21 2.71 -7.24
N TYR A 489 0.68 3.90 -6.90
CA TYR A 489 1.85 4.13 -6.04
C TYR A 489 1.48 4.53 -4.62
N ILE A 490 0.19 4.72 -4.34
CA ILE A 490 -0.26 5.03 -2.98
C ILE A 490 -0.20 3.76 -2.13
N PRO A 491 0.46 3.80 -0.94
CA PRO A 491 0.55 2.64 -0.06
C PRO A 491 -0.81 2.05 0.30
N ARG A 492 -0.88 0.72 0.32
CA ARG A 492 -2.05 -0.08 0.73
C ARG A 492 -2.16 -0.19 2.25
N ARG A 493 -1.14 0.20 3.01
CA ARG A 493 -1.10 0.24 4.48
C ARG A 493 -0.53 1.58 4.96
N GLY A 494 -0.92 2.04 6.15
CA GLY A 494 -0.44 3.30 6.75
C GLY A 494 -1.50 4.41 6.83
N SER A 495 -1.05 5.61 7.18
CA SER A 495 -1.89 6.79 7.45
C SER A 495 -1.78 7.82 6.34
N ILE A 496 -2.89 8.11 5.65
CA ILE A 496 -2.93 8.98 4.47
C ILE A 496 -4.03 10.05 4.64
N LEU A 497 -3.66 11.33 4.50
CA LEU A 497 -4.57 12.46 4.51
C LEU A 497 -4.60 13.11 3.12
N ILE A 498 -5.79 13.33 2.57
CA ILE A 498 -5.98 13.94 1.25
C ILE A 498 -6.66 15.30 1.41
N THR A 499 -6.18 16.34 0.73
CA THR A 499 -6.90 17.61 0.55
C THR A 499 -7.36 17.75 -0.90
N SER A 500 -8.63 18.10 -1.14
CA SER A 500 -9.20 18.17 -2.49
C SER A 500 -10.34 19.20 -2.63
N ARG A 501 -10.61 19.71 -3.82
CA ARG A 501 -11.86 20.40 -4.20
C ARG A 501 -12.91 19.43 -4.73
N ASP A 502 -12.49 18.26 -5.19
CA ASP A 502 -13.36 17.24 -5.77
C ASP A 502 -13.95 16.33 -4.67
N ARG A 503 -15.26 16.46 -4.47
CA ARG A 503 -16.00 15.66 -3.48
C ARG A 503 -15.90 14.15 -3.71
N ARG A 504 -15.62 13.70 -4.94
CA ARG A 504 -15.58 12.27 -5.31
C ARG A 504 -14.47 11.50 -4.58
N PHE A 505 -13.44 12.18 -4.05
CA PHE A 505 -12.41 11.53 -3.24
C PHE A 505 -12.98 10.86 -1.98
N GLN A 506 -14.05 11.42 -1.40
CA GLN A 506 -14.85 10.72 -0.39
C GLN A 506 -15.81 9.75 -1.09
N GLY A 507 -15.59 8.45 -0.90
CA GLY A 507 -16.40 7.38 -1.49
C GLY A 507 -15.66 6.60 -2.59
N SER A 508 -14.81 7.25 -3.39
CA SER A 508 -14.02 6.57 -4.43
C SER A 508 -12.62 6.16 -3.95
N VAL A 509 -11.93 7.03 -3.18
CA VAL A 509 -10.55 6.78 -2.71
C VAL A 509 -10.54 6.52 -1.20
N ALA A 510 -11.12 7.44 -0.43
CA ALA A 510 -11.43 7.21 0.99
C ALA A 510 -12.81 6.54 1.10
N ALA A 511 -13.06 5.79 2.18
CA ALA A 511 -14.39 5.22 2.40
C ALA A 511 -15.43 6.35 2.56
N ALA A 512 -16.70 6.04 2.30
CA ALA A 512 -17.77 7.02 2.40
C ALA A 512 -17.90 7.66 3.80
N SER A 513 -17.47 6.96 4.87
CA SER A 513 -17.42 7.49 6.24
C SER A 513 -16.17 8.32 6.57
N ASP A 514 -15.12 8.19 5.74
CA ASP A 514 -13.74 8.59 6.06
C ASP A 514 -13.37 9.87 5.30
N GLY A 515 -14.28 10.84 5.34
CA GLY A 515 -14.08 12.16 4.78
C GLY A 515 -14.93 13.22 5.45
N LEU A 516 -14.60 14.48 5.21
CA LEU A 516 -15.32 15.62 5.76
C LEU A 516 -15.24 16.85 4.84
N CYS A 517 -16.40 17.46 4.60
CA CYS A 517 -16.49 18.77 3.95
C CYS A 517 -15.96 19.87 4.89
N VAL A 518 -15.01 20.65 4.41
CA VAL A 518 -14.50 21.84 5.07
C VAL A 518 -15.35 23.03 4.63
N GLU A 519 -16.19 23.49 5.55
CA GLU A 519 -17.10 24.63 5.38
C GLU A 519 -16.37 25.95 5.70
N PRO A 520 -16.92 27.12 5.27
CA PRO A 520 -16.47 28.43 5.76
C PRO A 520 -16.36 28.48 7.30
N MET A 521 -15.52 29.38 7.82
CA MET A 521 -15.30 29.49 9.26
C MET A 521 -16.61 29.85 9.97
N ALA A 522 -16.81 29.35 11.19
CA ALA A 522 -17.90 29.86 12.00
C ALA A 522 -17.63 31.33 12.35
N LEU A 523 -18.67 32.16 12.46
CA LEU A 523 -18.54 33.60 12.73
C LEU A 523 -17.59 33.92 13.91
N PRO A 524 -17.62 33.19 15.06
CA PRO A 524 -16.68 33.45 16.15
C PRO A 524 -15.22 33.14 15.78
N GLU A 525 -14.98 32.08 15.00
CA GLU A 525 -13.65 31.67 14.53
C GLU A 525 -13.11 32.70 13.52
N ALA A 526 -13.96 33.15 12.59
CA ALA A 526 -13.63 34.12 11.57
C ALA A 526 -13.27 35.48 12.18
N ARG A 527 -14.07 35.95 13.14
CA ARG A 527 -13.81 37.18 13.89
C ARG A 527 -12.51 37.11 14.66
N ASP A 528 -12.26 35.98 15.34
CA ASP A 528 -11.02 35.74 16.07
C ASP A 528 -9.79 35.79 15.17
N LEU A 529 -9.87 35.19 13.96
CA LEU A 529 -8.80 35.28 12.97
C LEU A 529 -8.52 36.73 12.54
N LEU A 530 -9.55 37.52 12.23
CA LEU A 530 -9.41 38.92 11.82
C LEU A 530 -8.76 39.76 12.93
N LEU A 531 -9.26 39.66 14.16
CA LEU A 531 -8.75 40.42 15.29
C LEU A 531 -7.31 40.04 15.66
N LYS A 532 -6.92 38.77 15.49
CA LYS A 532 -5.52 38.33 15.68
C LYS A 532 -4.58 38.82 14.59
N SER A 533 -5.11 39.11 13.41
CA SER A 533 -4.33 39.49 12.22
C SER A 533 -4.11 41.01 12.10
N VAL A 534 -4.84 41.82 12.89
CA VAL A 534 -4.72 43.28 12.90
C VAL A 534 -4.12 43.75 14.24
N PRO A 535 -3.04 44.56 14.24
CA PRO A 535 -2.44 45.09 15.45
C PRO A 535 -3.40 45.93 16.31
N ALA A 536 -3.31 45.77 17.62
CA ALA A 536 -4.19 46.44 18.59
C ALA A 536 -4.10 47.98 18.58
N HIS A 537 -3.02 48.57 18.04
CA HIS A 537 -2.88 50.03 17.94
C HIS A 537 -3.73 50.63 16.80
N LEU A 538 -4.02 49.87 15.74
CA LEU A 538 -4.92 50.27 14.67
C LEU A 538 -6.38 50.05 15.06
N VAL A 539 -6.64 48.94 15.74
CA VAL A 539 -7.98 48.57 16.19
C VAL A 539 -7.93 48.19 17.67
N PRO A 540 -8.18 49.15 18.58
CA PRO A 540 -8.19 48.85 20.01
C PRO A 540 -9.34 47.89 20.37
N PRO A 541 -9.14 46.97 21.32
CA PRO A 541 -10.19 46.06 21.75
C PRO A 541 -11.39 46.84 22.32
N SER A 542 -12.53 46.77 21.65
CA SER A 542 -13.78 47.38 22.11
C SER A 542 -14.99 46.58 21.61
N ALA A 543 -16.13 46.70 22.30
CA ALA A 543 -17.37 46.05 21.87
C ALA A 543 -17.79 46.49 20.44
N VAL A 544 -17.57 47.77 20.11
CA VAL A 544 -17.85 48.34 18.78
C VAL A 544 -16.95 47.71 17.71
N ASN A 545 -15.64 47.62 17.96
CA ASN A 545 -14.72 47.02 17.00
C ASN A 545 -14.94 45.51 16.84
N SER A 546 -15.41 44.82 17.89
CA SER A 546 -15.80 43.42 17.79
C SER A 546 -17.07 43.22 16.95
N LEU A 547 -18.02 44.15 16.98
CA LEU A 547 -19.21 44.14 16.11
C LEU A 547 -18.82 44.43 14.65
N MET A 548 -18.01 45.47 14.42
CA MET A 548 -17.51 45.82 13.08
C MET A 548 -16.67 44.69 12.46
N ALA A 549 -15.87 43.98 13.28
CA ALA A 549 -15.15 42.80 12.85
C ALA A 549 -16.12 41.68 12.42
N SER A 550 -17.20 41.45 13.17
CA SER A 550 -18.25 40.49 12.80
C SER A 550 -18.91 40.86 11.47
N ASP A 551 -19.30 42.13 11.29
CA ASP A 551 -19.91 42.60 10.04
C ASP A 551 -18.97 42.41 8.85
N LEU A 552 -17.68 42.76 9.01
CA LEU A 552 -16.68 42.61 7.95
C LEU A 552 -16.46 41.14 7.58
N VAL A 553 -16.27 40.23 8.55
CA VAL A 553 -16.02 38.82 8.22
C VAL A 553 -17.25 38.14 7.60
N GLU A 554 -18.45 38.59 7.95
CA GLU A 554 -19.69 38.11 7.35
C GLU A 554 -19.82 38.56 5.88
N GLU A 555 -19.50 39.83 5.59
CA GLU A 555 -19.41 40.37 4.22
C GLU A 555 -18.37 39.67 3.35
N LEU A 556 -17.27 39.21 3.96
CA LEU A 556 -16.21 38.41 3.34
C LEU A 556 -16.56 36.90 3.23
N GLY A 557 -17.77 36.50 3.64
CA GLY A 557 -18.26 35.12 3.56
C GLY A 557 -17.60 34.15 4.55
N CYS A 558 -16.99 34.67 5.62
CA CYS A 558 -16.24 33.91 6.63
C CYS A 558 -15.12 33.02 6.03
N LEU A 559 -14.49 33.47 4.94
CA LEU A 559 -13.42 32.75 4.27
C LEU A 559 -12.06 33.15 4.84
N PRO A 560 -11.25 32.20 5.35
CA PRO A 560 -9.95 32.52 5.93
C PRO A 560 -9.05 33.32 4.99
N LEU A 561 -9.03 32.97 3.69
CA LEU A 561 -8.22 33.69 2.70
C LEU A 561 -8.66 35.15 2.51
N ALA A 562 -9.96 35.41 2.36
CA ALA A 562 -10.48 36.77 2.19
C ALA A 562 -10.25 37.62 3.45
N ILE A 563 -10.38 37.00 4.63
CA ILE A 563 -10.12 37.64 5.92
C ILE A 563 -8.64 38.01 6.06
N ALA A 564 -7.73 37.10 5.72
CA ALA A 564 -6.28 37.37 5.77
C ALA A 564 -5.90 38.54 4.83
N GLN A 565 -6.44 38.57 3.61
CA GLN A 565 -6.21 39.68 2.68
C GLN A 565 -6.80 41.01 3.14
N ALA A 566 -8.00 40.98 3.73
CA ALA A 566 -8.62 42.17 4.30
C ALA A 566 -7.78 42.72 5.46
N ALA A 567 -7.36 41.85 6.39
CA ALA A 567 -6.47 42.22 7.48
C ALA A 567 -5.15 42.82 6.96
N ALA A 568 -4.54 42.19 5.96
CA ALA A 568 -3.31 42.66 5.34
C ALA A 568 -3.46 44.05 4.71
N ASN A 569 -4.56 44.34 4.02
CA ASN A 569 -4.86 45.68 3.50
C ASN A 569 -5.06 46.72 4.61
N ILE A 570 -5.80 46.37 5.66
CA ILE A 570 -6.04 47.23 6.81
C ILE A 570 -4.71 47.65 7.44
N VAL A 571 -3.79 46.69 7.60
CA VAL A 571 -2.46 46.92 8.16
C VAL A 571 -1.57 47.74 7.22
N ASP A 572 -1.45 47.36 5.94
CA ASP A 572 -0.58 48.04 4.98
C ASP A 572 -1.02 49.50 4.74
N GLN A 573 -2.33 49.73 4.62
CA GLN A 573 -2.90 51.05 4.35
C GLN A 573 -3.22 51.86 5.62
N GLN A 574 -2.96 51.30 6.81
CA GLN A 574 -3.20 51.94 8.12
C GLN A 574 -4.67 52.40 8.29
N MET A 575 -5.63 51.56 7.89
CA MET A 575 -7.06 51.86 7.92
C MET A 575 -7.73 51.35 9.20
N SER A 576 -8.86 51.94 9.58
CA SER A 576 -9.82 51.37 10.52
C SER A 576 -10.75 50.34 9.84
N PHE A 577 -11.44 49.51 10.64
CA PHE A 577 -12.44 48.58 10.08
C PHE A 577 -13.56 49.30 9.33
N ALA A 578 -14.03 50.46 9.82
CA ALA A 578 -15.11 51.21 9.19
C ALA A 578 -14.70 51.73 7.80
N GLU A 579 -13.49 52.26 7.66
CA GLU A 579 -12.95 52.74 6.38
C GLU A 579 -12.82 51.59 5.37
N TYR A 580 -12.29 50.45 5.81
CA TYR A 580 -12.13 49.28 4.94
C TYR A 580 -13.47 48.68 4.51
N VAL A 581 -14.44 48.55 5.43
CA VAL A 581 -15.81 48.09 5.10
C VAL A 581 -16.46 49.02 4.08
N GLY A 582 -16.32 50.33 4.25
CA GLY A 582 -16.80 51.32 3.28
C GLY A 582 -16.21 51.11 1.89
N LEU A 583 -14.88 50.98 1.81
CA LEU A 583 -14.16 50.74 0.55
C LEU A 583 -14.57 49.40 -0.10
N PHE A 584 -14.68 48.34 0.70
CA PHE A 584 -15.10 47.01 0.23
C PHE A 584 -16.50 47.05 -0.37
N ARG A 585 -17.47 47.65 0.32
CA ARG A 585 -18.86 47.79 -0.18
C ARG A 585 -18.93 48.64 -1.44
N GLU A 586 -18.16 49.72 -1.52
CA GLU A 586 -18.10 50.57 -2.71
C GLU A 586 -17.58 49.79 -3.93
N LYS A 587 -16.48 49.03 -3.76
CA LYS A 587 -15.88 48.21 -4.83
C LYS A 587 -16.80 47.06 -5.25
N ARG A 588 -17.41 46.38 -4.28
CA ARG A 588 -18.39 45.31 -4.52
C ARG A 588 -19.59 45.84 -5.32
N ARG A 589 -20.18 46.96 -4.89
CA ARG A 589 -21.31 47.59 -5.60
C ARG A 589 -20.96 47.94 -7.04
N ARG A 590 -19.75 48.45 -7.30
CA ARG A 590 -19.29 48.71 -8.68
C ARG A 590 -19.17 47.42 -9.50
N ALA A 591 -18.68 46.33 -8.92
CA ALA A 591 -18.59 45.04 -9.59
C ALA A 591 -19.98 44.46 -9.89
N ASP A 592 -20.92 44.55 -8.94
CA ASP A 592 -22.31 44.10 -9.09
C ASP A 592 -23.08 44.93 -10.15
N LEU A 593 -22.72 46.20 -10.35
CA LEU A 593 -23.32 47.05 -11.41
C LEU A 593 -22.79 46.71 -12.81
N MET A 594 -21.58 46.17 -12.92
CA MET A 594 -20.95 45.80 -14.19
C MET A 594 -21.31 44.38 -14.64
N ASN A 595 -21.75 43.52 -13.72
CA ASN A 595 -22.19 42.14 -13.97
C ASN A 595 -23.72 42.06 -13.78
N ALA A 596 -24.51 41.79 -14.82
CA ALA A 596 -25.97 41.64 -14.72
C ALA A 596 -26.39 40.64 -13.61
N PRO A 597 -27.55 40.83 -12.93
CA PRO A 597 -27.77 40.31 -11.58
C PRO A 597 -27.99 38.79 -11.61
N ALA A 598 -26.97 38.03 -11.23
CA ALA A 598 -27.05 36.59 -10.96
C ALA A 598 -26.70 36.24 -9.50
N TYR A 599 -26.78 37.22 -8.59
CA TYR A 599 -26.38 37.06 -7.20
C TYR A 599 -27.60 37.14 -6.28
N ASP A 600 -28.19 35.97 -6.05
CA ASP A 600 -29.17 35.79 -4.97
C ASP A 600 -28.40 35.55 -3.67
N PHE A 601 -28.38 36.58 -2.82
CA PHE A 601 -27.66 36.60 -1.54
C PHE A 601 -28.24 35.64 -0.49
N ALA A 602 -29.41 35.03 -0.76
CA ALA A 602 -29.97 33.99 0.09
C ALA A 602 -29.33 32.60 -0.11
N ASN A 603 -28.58 32.39 -1.20
CA ASN A 603 -27.95 31.11 -1.49
C ASN A 603 -26.49 31.05 -1.01
N LYS A 604 -26.18 30.01 -0.24
CA LYS A 604 -24.82 29.55 0.12
C LYS A 604 -24.08 28.97 -1.11
N ASP A 605 -24.14 29.67 -2.24
CA ASP A 605 -23.51 29.24 -3.48
C ASP A 605 -22.00 29.50 -3.42
N ALA A 606 -21.22 28.49 -3.81
CA ALA A 606 -19.77 28.49 -3.91
C ALA A 606 -19.19 29.68 -4.69
N ARG A 607 -19.97 30.25 -5.62
CA ARG A 607 -19.57 31.40 -6.45
C ARG A 607 -19.44 32.72 -5.68
N ASN A 608 -20.09 32.85 -4.52
CA ASN A 608 -19.99 34.04 -3.66
C ASN A 608 -18.63 34.14 -2.95
N ALA A 609 -17.95 33.00 -2.75
CA ALA A 609 -16.65 32.94 -2.08
C ALA A 609 -15.52 33.56 -2.91
N ILE A 610 -15.53 33.30 -4.22
CA ILE A 610 -14.55 33.83 -5.17
C ILE A 610 -14.72 35.35 -5.33
N SER A 611 -15.96 35.85 -5.31
CA SER A 611 -16.26 37.29 -5.42
C SER A 611 -15.67 38.12 -4.27
N SER A 612 -15.74 37.61 -3.04
CA SER A 612 -15.16 38.30 -1.87
C SER A 612 -13.63 38.41 -1.98
N VAL A 613 -12.96 37.31 -2.34
CA VAL A 613 -11.50 37.26 -2.57
C VAL A 613 -11.09 38.14 -3.75
N ALA A 614 -11.88 38.17 -4.84
CA ALA A 614 -11.61 39.04 -5.98
C ALA A 614 -11.73 40.52 -5.63
N THR A 615 -12.71 40.89 -4.81
CA THR A 615 -12.90 42.27 -4.34
C THR A 615 -11.75 42.71 -3.44
N THR A 616 -11.32 41.89 -2.48
CA THR A 616 -10.16 42.18 -1.63
C THR A 616 -8.87 42.28 -2.44
N TRP A 617 -8.66 41.39 -3.39
CA TRP A 617 -7.53 41.46 -4.32
C TRP A 617 -7.53 42.77 -5.13
N LYS A 618 -8.68 43.20 -5.65
CA LYS A 618 -8.80 44.44 -6.44
C LYS A 618 -8.44 45.67 -5.61
N ILE A 619 -8.82 45.70 -4.34
CA ILE A 619 -8.39 46.74 -3.38
C ILE A 619 -6.87 46.74 -3.22
N SER A 620 -6.25 45.57 -3.00
CA SER A 620 -4.79 45.45 -2.89
C SER A 620 -4.07 45.94 -4.15
N ILE A 621 -4.56 45.55 -5.33
CA ILE A 621 -3.96 45.95 -6.61
C ILE A 621 -4.09 47.45 -6.85
N ASP A 622 -5.21 48.06 -6.52
CA ASP A 622 -5.39 49.51 -6.66
C ASP A 622 -4.50 50.30 -5.68
N ALA A 623 -4.18 49.75 -4.51
CA ALA A 623 -3.16 50.29 -3.63
C ALA A 623 -1.76 50.16 -4.25
N LEU A 624 -1.40 48.97 -4.77
CA LEU A 624 -0.11 48.73 -5.42
C LEU A 624 0.11 49.60 -6.66
N LYS A 625 -0.90 49.79 -7.51
CA LYS A 625 -0.80 50.66 -8.70
C LYS A 625 -0.39 52.09 -8.35
N ARG A 626 -0.85 52.62 -7.21
CA ARG A 626 -0.52 53.97 -6.76
C ARG A 626 0.87 54.08 -6.14
N GLN A 627 1.32 53.03 -5.45
CA GLN A 627 2.51 53.10 -4.59
C GLN A 627 3.74 52.36 -5.13
N SER A 628 3.56 51.32 -5.94
CA SER A 628 4.63 50.49 -6.52
C SER A 628 4.17 49.83 -7.84
N PRO A 629 4.22 50.55 -8.98
CA PRO A 629 3.84 50.01 -10.28
C PRO A 629 4.64 48.76 -10.69
N LEU A 630 5.93 48.68 -10.32
CA LEU A 630 6.77 47.51 -10.59
C LEU A 630 6.26 46.24 -9.88
N SER A 631 5.67 46.37 -8.69
CA SER A 631 5.04 45.24 -7.98
C SER A 631 3.82 44.71 -8.73
N VAL A 632 3.08 45.56 -9.43
CA VAL A 632 1.95 45.13 -10.27
C VAL A 632 2.47 44.33 -11.46
N ILE A 633 3.52 44.80 -12.13
CA ILE A 633 4.16 44.07 -13.22
C ILE A 633 4.70 42.71 -12.74
N PHE A 634 5.30 42.67 -11.56
CA PHE A 634 5.76 41.43 -10.93
C PHE A 634 4.61 40.42 -10.75
N LEU A 635 3.46 40.87 -10.24
CA LEU A 635 2.27 40.02 -10.10
C LEU A 635 1.69 39.58 -11.46
N GLN A 636 1.75 40.42 -12.49
CA GLN A 636 1.35 40.05 -13.85
C GLN A 636 2.20 38.92 -14.41
N TYR A 637 3.51 38.92 -14.15
CA TYR A 637 4.38 37.78 -14.49
C TYR A 637 3.95 36.52 -13.75
N LEU A 638 3.79 36.60 -12.43
CA LEU A 638 3.40 35.43 -11.62
C LEU A 638 2.08 34.79 -12.04
N ALA A 639 1.14 35.56 -12.60
CA ALA A 639 -0.12 35.04 -13.14
C ALA A 639 0.04 34.19 -14.43
N CYS A 640 1.19 34.32 -15.09
CA CYS A 640 1.59 33.54 -16.26
C CYS A 640 2.57 32.40 -15.89
N PHE A 641 3.09 32.37 -14.66
CA PHE A 641 3.79 31.20 -14.13
C PHE A 641 2.79 30.19 -13.54
N HIS A 642 3.24 28.96 -13.28
CA HIS A 642 2.51 28.10 -12.35
C HIS A 642 2.37 28.75 -10.96
N CYS A 643 1.23 28.55 -10.30
CA CYS A 643 0.87 29.23 -9.05
C CYS A 643 1.76 28.89 -7.84
N LYS A 644 2.59 27.85 -7.91
CA LYS A 644 3.54 27.49 -6.85
C LYS A 644 4.97 27.52 -7.37
N GLU A 645 5.88 27.96 -6.50
CA GLU A 645 7.34 27.85 -6.65
C GLU A 645 7.94 28.53 -7.89
N ALA A 646 7.36 29.65 -8.34
CA ALA A 646 7.92 30.46 -9.42
C ALA A 646 9.38 30.87 -9.09
N PRO A 647 10.39 30.42 -9.87
CA PRO A 647 11.79 30.60 -9.51
C PRO A 647 12.20 32.08 -9.56
N GLN A 648 12.80 32.58 -8.47
CA GLN A 648 13.29 33.96 -8.43
C GLN A 648 14.33 34.22 -9.53
N ILE A 649 15.18 33.25 -9.85
CA ILE A 649 16.19 33.39 -10.91
C ILE A 649 15.59 33.72 -12.29
N LEU A 650 14.42 33.18 -12.62
CA LEU A 650 13.74 33.49 -13.88
C LEU A 650 13.17 34.90 -13.86
N LEU A 651 12.49 35.25 -12.75
CA LEU A 651 11.91 36.58 -12.56
C LEU A 651 13.00 37.67 -12.64
N ARG A 652 14.17 37.44 -12.03
CA ARG A 652 15.28 38.40 -12.08
C ARG A 652 15.91 38.58 -13.45
N ARG A 653 15.73 37.63 -14.38
CA ARG A 653 16.23 37.76 -15.76
C ARG A 653 15.30 38.56 -16.67
N LEU A 654 14.14 38.98 -16.17
CA LEU A 654 13.18 39.75 -16.97
C LEU A 654 13.64 41.19 -17.21
N PRO A 655 13.28 41.81 -18.35
CA PRO A 655 13.71 43.15 -18.72
C PRO A 655 13.45 44.23 -17.65
N GLU A 656 12.39 44.10 -16.87
CA GLU A 656 12.00 45.04 -15.82
C GLU A 656 12.82 44.90 -14.55
N PHE A 657 13.45 43.75 -14.33
CA PHE A 657 14.07 43.40 -13.05
C PHE A 657 15.57 43.12 -13.15
N HIS A 658 16.12 42.84 -14.33
CA HIS A 658 17.52 42.44 -14.51
C HIS A 658 18.57 43.48 -14.09
N HIS A 659 18.18 44.75 -14.04
CA HIS A 659 19.05 45.86 -13.63
C HIS A 659 18.92 46.19 -12.14
N LEU A 660 17.97 45.56 -11.42
CA LEU A 660 17.73 45.83 -10.01
C LEU A 660 18.68 45.02 -9.12
N ASP A 661 19.33 45.72 -8.19
CA ASP A 661 20.07 45.08 -7.11
C ASP A 661 19.14 44.35 -6.12
N ASP A 662 19.71 43.60 -5.18
CA ASP A 662 18.93 42.80 -4.21
C ASP A 662 18.00 43.66 -3.37
N SER A 663 18.45 44.85 -2.94
CA SER A 663 17.64 45.77 -2.16
C SER A 663 16.44 46.29 -2.97
N SER A 664 16.67 46.74 -4.20
CA SER A 664 15.61 47.28 -5.06
C SER A 664 14.60 46.20 -5.45
N PHE A 665 15.06 44.98 -5.74
CA PHE A 665 14.17 43.85 -6.03
C PHE A 665 13.34 43.45 -4.79
N LEU A 666 13.94 43.49 -3.60
CA LEU A 666 13.20 43.28 -2.34
C LEU A 666 12.10 44.33 -2.15
N HIS A 667 12.31 45.59 -2.56
CA HIS A 667 11.24 46.61 -2.52
C HIS A 667 10.08 46.28 -3.45
N VAL A 668 10.33 45.60 -4.58
CA VAL A 668 9.28 45.15 -5.51
C VAL A 668 8.41 44.05 -4.87
N THR A 669 8.99 43.14 -4.09
CA THR A 669 8.29 41.99 -3.52
C THR A 669 7.73 42.23 -2.11
N LYS A 670 8.32 43.16 -1.35
CA LYS A 670 7.96 43.46 0.06
C LYS A 670 6.47 43.77 0.27
N ARG A 671 5.88 44.62 -0.56
CA ARG A 671 4.46 44.98 -0.44
C ARG A 671 3.51 43.86 -0.86
N PRO A 672 3.72 43.18 -2.01
CA PRO A 672 2.96 41.96 -2.32
C PRO A 672 2.95 40.92 -1.20
N LEU A 673 4.09 40.72 -0.51
CA LEU A 673 4.19 39.87 0.69
C LEU A 673 3.37 40.42 1.86
N ALA A 674 3.50 41.72 2.16
CA ALA A 674 2.77 42.37 3.25
C ALA A 674 1.25 42.35 3.04
N LEU A 675 0.78 42.42 1.78
CA LEU A 675 -0.63 42.32 1.38
C LEU A 675 -1.14 40.87 1.28
N SER A 676 -0.31 39.88 1.63
CA SER A 676 -0.61 38.44 1.54
C SER A 676 -1.10 38.03 0.14
N LEU A 677 -0.52 38.63 -0.91
CA LEU A 677 -0.80 38.28 -2.30
C LEU A 677 0.11 37.15 -2.81
N ILE A 678 1.30 37.06 -2.24
CA ILE A 678 2.31 36.05 -2.56
C ILE A 678 2.92 35.50 -1.27
N ASP A 679 3.42 34.28 -1.35
CA ASP A 679 4.28 33.65 -0.35
C ASP A 679 5.70 33.52 -0.92
N GLN A 680 6.71 33.53 -0.05
CA GLN A 680 8.11 33.35 -0.41
C GLN A 680 8.71 32.15 0.32
N THR A 681 9.36 31.28 -0.43
CA THR A 681 10.22 30.22 0.11
C THR A 681 11.67 30.66 -0.05
N LEU A 682 12.38 30.76 1.07
CA LEU A 682 13.80 31.13 1.09
C LEU A 682 14.66 29.87 1.02
N ASP A 683 15.74 29.95 0.24
CA ASP A 683 16.77 28.92 0.10
C ASP A 683 18.12 29.48 0.60
N GLU A 684 19.07 28.59 0.95
CA GLU A 684 20.43 29.00 1.32
C GLU A 684 21.13 29.77 0.19
N ASP A 685 20.82 29.42 -1.07
CA ASP A 685 21.10 30.28 -2.21
C ASP A 685 19.90 31.20 -2.50
N PRO A 686 20.01 32.52 -2.28
CA PRO A 686 18.91 33.46 -2.54
C PRO A 686 18.41 33.45 -3.99
N ARG A 687 19.19 32.92 -4.95
CA ARG A 687 18.80 32.79 -6.35
C ARG A 687 17.83 31.61 -6.58
N LEU A 688 17.86 30.60 -5.72
CA LEU A 688 16.98 29.43 -5.75
C LEU A 688 15.69 29.64 -4.94
N SER A 689 15.57 30.79 -4.26
CA SER A 689 14.32 31.20 -3.62
C SER A 689 13.18 31.26 -4.64
N SER A 690 11.96 31.01 -4.18
CA SER A 690 10.78 30.93 -5.06
C SER A 690 9.58 31.66 -4.48
N TYR A 691 8.67 32.05 -5.37
CA TYR A 691 7.43 32.74 -5.02
C TYR A 691 6.22 31.89 -5.37
N SER A 692 5.23 31.88 -4.50
CA SER A 692 3.96 31.18 -4.72
C SER A 692 2.80 32.16 -4.60
N VAL A 693 1.72 31.88 -5.32
CA VAL A 693 0.45 32.59 -5.28
C VAL A 693 -0.61 31.58 -4.87
N HIS A 694 -1.49 31.95 -3.94
CA HIS A 694 -2.60 31.08 -3.58
C HIS A 694 -3.43 30.74 -4.84
N PRO A 695 -3.82 29.47 -5.09
CA PRO A 695 -4.46 29.06 -6.35
C PRO A 695 -5.70 29.89 -6.74
N VAL A 696 -6.57 30.21 -5.79
CA VAL A 696 -7.74 31.08 -6.02
C VAL A 696 -7.33 32.50 -6.45
N LEU A 697 -6.28 33.06 -5.86
CA LEU A 697 -5.76 34.37 -6.26
C LEU A 697 -5.12 34.32 -7.64
N HIS A 698 -4.40 33.24 -7.93
CA HIS A 698 -3.80 33.02 -9.23
C HIS A 698 -4.86 32.95 -10.33
N GLU A 699 -5.97 32.24 -10.10
CA GLU A 699 -7.14 32.21 -11.00
C GLU A 699 -7.71 33.62 -11.24
N ILE A 700 -7.90 34.42 -10.18
CA ILE A 700 -8.38 35.81 -10.27
C ILE A 700 -7.40 36.68 -11.05
N MET A 701 -6.09 36.60 -10.75
CA MET A 701 -5.04 37.36 -11.41
C MET A 701 -4.97 37.05 -12.91
N ALA A 702 -5.08 35.78 -13.29
CA ALA A 702 -5.08 35.35 -14.68
C ALA A 702 -6.34 35.79 -15.44
N ALA A 703 -7.49 35.87 -14.78
CA ALA A 703 -8.75 36.32 -15.35
C ALA A 703 -8.81 37.85 -15.56
N GLU A 704 -8.23 38.63 -14.65
CA GLU A 704 -8.21 40.10 -14.71
C GLU A 704 -7.12 40.66 -15.65
N LEU A 705 -6.19 39.82 -16.11
CA LEU A 705 -5.20 40.18 -17.12
C LEU A 705 -5.84 40.36 -18.50
N SER A 706 -5.67 41.55 -19.08
CA SER A 706 -6.11 41.83 -20.44
C SER A 706 -5.36 40.96 -21.47
N MET A 707 -5.96 40.71 -22.64
CA MET A 707 -5.28 39.97 -23.71
C MET A 707 -4.00 40.67 -24.19
N GLU A 708 -3.97 42.00 -24.15
CA GLU A 708 -2.78 42.80 -24.49
C GLU A 708 -1.67 42.61 -23.44
N ASP A 709 -2.01 42.63 -22.15
CA ASP A 709 -1.05 42.36 -21.08
C ASP A 709 -0.49 40.94 -21.16
N LYS A 710 -1.35 39.94 -21.41
CA LYS A 710 -0.91 38.55 -21.60
C LYS A 710 0.10 38.44 -22.74
N ARG A 711 -0.16 39.06 -23.90
CA ARG A 711 0.79 39.11 -25.03
C ARG A 711 2.12 39.76 -24.65
N ARG A 712 2.08 40.91 -23.96
CA ARG A 712 3.27 41.62 -23.51
C ARG A 712 4.11 40.78 -22.53
N VAL A 713 3.46 40.11 -21.59
CA VAL A 713 4.11 39.27 -20.58
C VAL A 713 4.77 38.05 -21.22
N VAL A 714 4.03 37.29 -22.03
CA VAL A 714 4.53 36.10 -22.73
C VAL A 714 5.68 36.43 -23.67
N GLY A 715 5.59 37.53 -24.43
CA GLY A 715 6.66 37.97 -25.33
C GLY A 715 8.01 38.24 -24.63
N ARG A 716 8.00 38.43 -23.31
CA ARG A 716 9.22 38.60 -22.49
C ARG A 716 9.60 37.32 -21.75
N LEU A 717 8.64 36.46 -21.40
CA LEU A 717 8.89 35.18 -20.73
C LEU A 717 9.51 34.14 -21.66
N ILE A 718 8.94 33.96 -22.86
CA ILE A 718 9.36 32.91 -23.80
C ILE A 718 10.85 32.95 -24.15
N PRO A 719 11.47 34.11 -24.45
CA PRO A 719 12.92 34.18 -24.68
C PRO A 719 13.76 33.81 -23.46
N VAL A 720 13.28 34.08 -22.24
CA VAL A 720 13.98 33.71 -21.00
C VAL A 720 13.85 32.22 -20.76
N MET A 721 12.64 31.67 -20.88
CA MET A 721 12.38 30.23 -20.70
C MET A 721 13.16 29.39 -21.71
N SER A 722 13.19 29.80 -22.99
CA SER A 722 13.95 29.11 -24.05
C SER A 722 15.46 29.04 -23.80
N ARG A 723 16.04 29.91 -22.97
CA ARG A 723 17.47 29.89 -22.65
C ARG A 723 17.82 28.98 -21.48
N VAL A 724 16.81 28.58 -20.69
CA VAL A 724 17.02 27.87 -19.42
C VAL A 724 16.40 26.47 -19.45
N PHE A 725 15.27 26.28 -20.13
CA PHE A 725 14.65 24.97 -20.27
C PHE A 725 15.51 24.05 -21.15
N PRO A 726 15.84 22.81 -20.70
CA PRO A 726 16.65 21.89 -21.50
C PRO A 726 15.94 21.47 -22.79
N ILE A 727 16.67 21.40 -23.91
CA ILE A 727 16.08 21.07 -25.22
C ILE A 727 15.59 19.62 -25.27
N VAL A 728 16.37 18.68 -24.74
CA VAL A 728 16.04 17.25 -24.65
C VAL A 728 16.31 16.77 -23.22
N PRO A 729 15.38 16.99 -22.28
CA PRO A 729 15.55 16.58 -20.91
C PRO A 729 15.44 15.06 -20.80
N THR A 730 16.51 14.38 -20.39
CA THR A 730 16.53 12.92 -20.17
C THR A 730 16.68 12.58 -18.68
N PRO A 731 15.92 11.61 -18.15
CA PRO A 731 16.09 11.13 -16.77
C PRO A 731 17.53 10.65 -16.51
N GLY A 732 18.07 11.01 -15.35
CA GLY A 732 19.45 10.72 -14.96
C GLY A 732 20.48 11.75 -15.46
N SER A 733 20.13 12.67 -16.35
CA SER A 733 21.01 13.79 -16.71
C SER A 733 21.03 14.88 -15.64
N GLU A 734 22.13 15.64 -15.55
CA GLU A 734 22.24 16.82 -14.67
C GLU A 734 21.15 17.87 -14.93
N SER A 735 20.57 17.88 -16.14
CA SER A 735 19.53 18.82 -16.54
C SER A 735 18.11 18.42 -16.10
N TRP A 736 17.89 17.16 -15.70
CA TRP A 736 16.56 16.65 -15.35
C TRP A 736 15.94 17.35 -14.15
N PRO A 737 16.64 17.59 -13.01
CA PRO A 737 16.07 18.31 -11.89
C PRO A 737 15.59 19.71 -12.25
N LEU A 738 16.32 20.40 -13.14
CA LEU A 738 15.92 21.72 -13.64
C LEU A 738 14.66 21.63 -14.50
N ALA A 739 14.58 20.64 -15.40
CA ALA A 739 13.39 20.41 -16.22
C ALA A 739 12.15 20.13 -15.35
N VAL A 740 12.29 19.34 -14.28
CA VAL A 740 11.21 19.05 -13.31
C VAL A 740 10.69 20.32 -12.66
N ILE A 741 11.58 21.22 -12.23
CA ILE A 741 11.19 22.49 -11.61
C ILE A 741 10.50 23.40 -12.63
N LEU A 742 10.99 23.47 -13.86
CA LEU A 742 10.53 24.44 -14.86
C LEU A 742 9.32 23.99 -15.67
N ALA A 743 9.09 22.68 -15.85
CA ALA A 743 8.04 22.16 -16.71
C ALA A 743 6.62 22.67 -16.36
N PRO A 744 6.21 22.77 -15.08
CA PRO A 744 4.90 23.33 -14.73
C PRO A 744 4.73 24.79 -15.15
N HIS A 745 5.81 25.57 -15.07
CA HIS A 745 5.82 26.97 -15.48
C HIS A 745 5.79 27.09 -17.01
N LEU A 746 6.61 26.32 -17.71
CA LEU A 746 6.62 26.31 -19.17
C LEU A 746 5.26 25.87 -19.74
N ALA A 747 4.64 24.83 -19.18
CA ALA A 747 3.31 24.41 -19.59
C ALA A 747 2.29 25.56 -19.48
N ARG A 748 2.31 26.30 -18.36
CA ARG A 748 1.44 27.46 -18.16
C ARG A 748 1.74 28.60 -19.14
N GLU A 749 3.01 28.89 -19.39
CA GLU A 749 3.41 29.91 -20.35
C GLU A 749 2.92 29.57 -21.78
N LEU A 750 3.03 28.29 -22.17
CA LEU A 750 2.54 27.81 -23.46
C LEU A 750 1.01 27.85 -23.56
N ASP A 751 0.26 27.54 -22.49
CA ASP A 751 -1.19 27.73 -22.46
C ASP A 751 -1.55 29.20 -22.73
N VAL A 752 -0.84 30.14 -22.07
CA VAL A 752 -1.08 31.58 -22.29
C VAL A 752 -0.68 32.00 -23.70
N CYS A 753 0.38 31.44 -24.29
CA CYS A 753 0.70 31.65 -25.71
C CYS A 753 -0.49 31.27 -26.61
N MET A 754 -1.08 30.10 -26.37
CA MET A 754 -2.22 29.60 -27.15
C MET A 754 -3.46 30.49 -26.96
N ASP A 755 -3.77 30.90 -25.74
CA ASP A 755 -4.90 31.81 -25.42
C ASP A 755 -4.84 33.12 -26.21
N VAL A 756 -3.64 33.70 -26.38
CA VAL A 756 -3.48 34.99 -27.05
C VAL A 756 -3.11 34.89 -28.53
N GLY A 757 -2.95 33.67 -29.05
CA GLY A 757 -2.50 33.38 -30.41
C GLY A 757 -1.04 33.76 -30.67
N HIS A 758 -0.17 33.71 -29.64
CA HIS A 758 1.26 33.96 -29.81
C HIS A 758 1.97 32.71 -30.34
N SER A 759 2.55 32.82 -31.53
CA SER A 759 3.27 31.72 -32.18
C SER A 759 4.64 32.18 -32.69
N SER A 760 5.64 31.32 -32.58
CA SER A 760 6.99 31.55 -33.07
C SER A 760 7.76 30.23 -33.18
N GLN A 761 8.90 30.22 -33.87
CA GLN A 761 9.80 29.06 -33.91
C GLN A 761 10.30 28.68 -32.50
N THR A 762 10.52 29.67 -31.63
CA THR A 762 10.91 29.44 -30.23
C THR A 762 9.82 28.73 -29.42
N VAL A 763 8.55 29.11 -29.62
CA VAL A 763 7.41 28.43 -28.98
C VAL A 763 7.31 26.98 -29.45
N ALA A 764 7.48 26.73 -30.75
CA ALA A 764 7.48 25.37 -31.29
C ALA A 764 8.59 24.51 -30.65
N MET A 765 9.81 25.05 -30.52
CA MET A 765 10.92 24.35 -29.87
C MET A 765 10.65 24.03 -28.40
N LEU A 766 10.07 24.99 -27.65
CA LEU A 766 9.68 24.76 -26.26
C LEU A 766 8.58 23.70 -26.13
N MET A 767 7.61 23.66 -27.04
CA MET A 767 6.59 22.60 -27.11
C MET A 767 7.24 21.24 -27.35
N PHE A 768 8.22 21.15 -28.26
CA PHE A 768 8.98 19.92 -28.49
C PHE A 768 9.70 19.46 -27.21
N SER A 769 10.43 20.36 -26.54
CA SER A 769 11.17 20.05 -25.31
C SER A 769 10.25 19.63 -24.16
N LEU A 770 9.13 20.31 -23.97
CA LEU A 770 8.14 19.93 -22.96
C LEU A 770 7.45 18.62 -23.30
N GLY A 771 7.15 18.37 -24.59
CA GLY A 771 6.62 17.10 -25.07
C GLY A 771 7.56 15.93 -24.75
N ARG A 772 8.87 16.08 -25.00
CA ARG A 772 9.89 15.11 -24.61
C ARG A 772 9.91 14.87 -23.10
N PHE A 773 9.88 15.93 -22.29
CA PHE A 773 9.79 15.82 -20.84
C PHE A 773 8.54 15.03 -20.41
N HIS A 774 7.39 15.28 -21.03
CA HIS A 774 6.14 14.55 -20.77
C HIS A 774 6.22 13.08 -21.17
N THR A 775 6.82 12.74 -22.32
CA THR A 775 7.07 11.35 -22.73
C THR A 775 7.86 10.60 -21.66
N HIS A 776 8.99 11.18 -21.23
CA HIS A 776 9.86 10.58 -20.21
C HIS A 776 9.21 10.53 -18.83
N SER A 777 8.27 11.44 -18.56
CA SER A 777 7.44 11.44 -17.34
C SER A 777 6.17 10.58 -17.48
N ARG A 778 6.00 9.84 -18.59
CA ARG A 778 4.84 8.98 -18.89
C ARG A 778 3.48 9.68 -18.93
N MET A 779 3.49 10.98 -19.23
CA MET A 779 2.29 11.78 -19.50
C MET A 779 1.98 11.73 -21.00
N TYR A 780 1.68 10.55 -21.53
CA TYR A 780 1.65 10.29 -22.97
C TYR A 780 0.64 11.14 -23.74
N ASN A 781 -0.55 11.38 -23.17
CA ASN A 781 -1.54 12.26 -23.81
C ASN A 781 -1.05 13.70 -23.91
N ALA A 782 -0.54 14.25 -22.81
CA ALA A 782 0.02 15.61 -22.79
C ALA A 782 1.24 15.72 -23.74
N ALA A 783 2.07 14.67 -23.81
CA ALA A 783 3.19 14.60 -24.76
C ALA A 783 2.69 14.63 -26.21
N ALA A 784 1.67 13.84 -26.54
CA ALA A 784 1.07 13.80 -27.87
C ALA A 784 0.43 15.15 -28.27
N ASP A 785 -0.33 15.78 -27.36
CA ASP A 785 -0.94 17.09 -27.59
C ASP A 785 0.12 18.16 -27.84
N MET A 786 1.19 18.15 -27.04
CA MET A 786 2.28 19.12 -27.15
C MET A 786 3.11 18.90 -28.43
N ALA A 787 3.39 17.64 -28.79
CA ALA A 787 4.12 17.28 -29.99
C ALA A 787 3.32 17.63 -31.27
N GLU A 788 2.00 17.42 -31.27
CA GLU A 788 1.11 17.80 -32.36
C GLU A 788 1.08 19.33 -32.57
N ALA A 789 0.88 20.08 -31.49
CA ALA A 789 0.87 21.53 -31.52
C ALA A 789 2.24 22.09 -31.97
N GLY A 790 3.33 21.54 -31.43
CA GLY A 790 4.70 21.90 -31.77
C GLY A 790 5.03 21.63 -33.24
N LEU A 791 4.71 20.44 -33.76
CA LEU A 791 4.91 20.08 -35.17
C LEU A 791 4.12 21.01 -36.11
N SER A 792 2.84 21.23 -35.81
CA SER A 792 1.97 22.10 -36.60
C SER A 792 2.47 23.54 -36.62
N MET A 793 3.04 24.02 -35.50
CA MET A 793 3.66 25.34 -35.44
C MET A 793 4.97 25.37 -36.21
N ALA A 794 5.85 24.38 -36.05
CA ALA A 794 7.12 24.30 -36.75
C ALA A 794 6.93 24.31 -38.28
N ILE A 795 6.02 23.48 -38.82
CA ILE A 795 5.72 23.44 -40.26
C ILE A 795 5.28 24.81 -40.79
N ARG A 796 4.49 25.57 -40.02
CA ARG A 796 4.01 26.91 -40.42
C ARG A 796 5.12 27.95 -40.56
N TYR A 797 6.18 27.87 -39.76
CA TYR A 797 7.26 28.87 -39.74
C TYR A 797 8.49 28.47 -40.58
N SER A 798 8.83 27.18 -40.56
CA SER A 798 10.01 26.60 -41.20
C SER A 798 9.71 26.02 -42.58
N GLY A 799 8.44 25.73 -42.88
CA GLY A 799 8.05 24.94 -44.05
C GLY A 799 8.25 23.43 -43.81
N PRO A 800 7.59 22.56 -44.60
CA PRO A 800 7.56 21.11 -44.36
C PRO A 800 8.86 20.38 -44.75
N GLU A 801 9.76 21.01 -45.51
CA GLU A 801 10.97 20.40 -46.07
C GLU A 801 12.26 20.69 -45.28
N GLU A 802 12.20 21.52 -44.22
CA GLU A 802 13.37 21.78 -43.37
C GLU A 802 13.77 20.51 -42.59
N ASP A 803 15.06 20.16 -42.57
CA ASP A 803 15.54 18.94 -41.91
C ASP A 803 15.16 18.87 -40.42
N LEU A 804 14.98 20.04 -39.76
CA LEU A 804 14.51 20.10 -38.38
C LEU A 804 13.11 19.50 -38.18
N ILE A 805 12.21 19.63 -39.17
CA ILE A 805 10.84 19.11 -39.10
C ILE A 805 10.82 17.60 -38.99
N ARG A 806 11.83 16.90 -39.50
CA ARG A 806 11.97 15.45 -39.33
C ARG A 806 11.97 15.05 -37.86
N TYR A 807 12.68 15.80 -37.00
CA TYR A 807 12.73 15.52 -35.57
C TYR A 807 11.38 15.78 -34.88
N PHE A 808 10.69 16.86 -35.26
CA PHE A 808 9.34 17.13 -34.75
C PHE A 808 8.34 16.05 -35.16
N ARG A 809 8.40 15.59 -36.42
CA ARG A 809 7.52 14.51 -36.92
C ARG A 809 7.79 13.21 -36.19
N GLN A 810 9.06 12.83 -36.05
CA GLN A 810 9.42 11.62 -35.33
C GLN A 810 8.91 11.67 -33.88
N ASN A 811 9.12 12.79 -33.18
CA ASN A 811 8.63 12.95 -31.81
C ASN A 811 7.09 12.89 -31.72
N ALA A 812 6.36 13.48 -32.67
CA ALA A 812 4.91 13.39 -32.72
C ALA A 812 4.43 11.95 -32.95
N ILE A 813 5.03 11.23 -33.91
CA ILE A 813 4.71 9.83 -34.20
C ILE A 813 4.95 8.93 -32.98
N GLU A 814 6.10 9.07 -32.33
CA GLU A 814 6.42 8.34 -31.09
C GLU A 814 5.38 8.65 -30.00
N SER A 815 5.11 9.94 -29.77
CA SER A 815 4.15 10.37 -28.74
C SER A 815 2.72 9.90 -29.01
N PHE A 816 2.28 9.89 -30.28
CA PHE A 816 0.96 9.35 -30.66
C PHE A 816 0.88 7.84 -30.44
N ASN A 817 1.93 7.09 -30.76
CA ASN A 817 1.97 5.65 -30.51
C ASN A 817 1.92 5.33 -29.01
N ASP A 818 2.69 6.07 -28.19
CA ASP A 818 2.71 5.90 -26.75
C ASP A 818 1.36 6.27 -26.11
N ALA A 819 0.68 7.30 -26.64
CA ALA A 819 -0.66 7.71 -26.23
C ALA A 819 -1.79 6.82 -26.81
N ALA A 820 -1.45 5.76 -27.53
CA ALA A 820 -2.40 4.88 -28.24
C ALA A 820 -3.30 5.60 -29.27
N ARG A 821 -2.88 6.76 -29.78
CA ARG A 821 -3.55 7.52 -30.86
C ARG A 821 -3.09 7.01 -32.23
N TYR A 822 -3.31 5.72 -32.48
CA TYR A 822 -2.74 5.02 -33.63
C TYR A 822 -3.19 5.56 -34.99
N ASP A 823 -4.40 6.09 -35.12
CA ASP A 823 -4.88 6.72 -36.36
C ASP A 823 -4.05 7.97 -36.72
N ARG A 824 -3.68 8.78 -35.72
CA ARG A 824 -2.83 9.95 -35.91
C ARG A 824 -1.40 9.56 -36.25
N ALA A 825 -0.85 8.55 -35.57
CA ALA A 825 0.47 8.02 -35.86
C ALA A 825 0.56 7.46 -37.30
N GLU A 826 -0.44 6.68 -37.74
CA GLU A 826 -0.51 6.16 -39.12
C GLU A 826 -0.55 7.29 -40.14
N LEU A 827 -1.42 8.29 -39.94
CA LEU A 827 -1.55 9.44 -40.84
C LEU A 827 -0.22 10.20 -41.01
N GLU A 828 0.46 10.49 -39.89
CA GLU A 828 1.74 11.19 -39.93
C GLU A 828 2.87 10.35 -40.53
N CYS A 829 2.92 9.04 -40.25
CA CYS A 829 3.86 8.12 -40.88
C CYS A 829 3.67 8.08 -42.40
N THR A 830 2.42 7.97 -42.88
CA THR A 830 2.11 7.97 -44.32
C THR A 830 2.48 9.30 -44.95
N SER A 831 2.16 10.43 -44.31
CA SER A 831 2.58 11.74 -44.80
C SER A 831 4.10 11.88 -44.89
N ALA A 832 4.84 11.41 -43.88
CA ALA A 832 6.30 11.44 -43.88
C ALA A 832 6.91 10.56 -44.98
N LEU A 833 6.33 9.38 -45.22
CA LEU A 833 6.74 8.49 -46.31
C LEU A 833 6.53 9.13 -47.69
N THR A 834 5.40 9.81 -47.92
CA THR A 834 5.16 10.53 -49.19
C THR A 834 6.16 11.66 -49.40
N THR A 835 6.51 12.41 -48.34
CA THR A 835 7.56 13.43 -48.42
C THR A 835 8.93 12.82 -48.73
N LEU A 836 9.26 11.69 -48.10
CA LEU A 836 10.50 10.96 -48.35
C LEU A 836 10.60 10.44 -49.79
N GLU A 837 9.50 9.91 -50.34
CA GLU A 837 9.40 9.49 -51.74
C GLU A 837 9.60 10.65 -52.72
N SER A 838 9.05 11.82 -52.40
CA SER A 838 9.28 13.02 -53.21
C SER A 838 10.76 13.42 -53.21
N ARG A 839 11.44 13.38 -52.06
CA ARG A 839 12.88 13.73 -51.93
C ARG A 839 13.80 12.82 -52.75
N VAL A 840 13.52 11.51 -52.81
CA VAL A 840 14.31 10.60 -53.65
C VAL A 840 14.02 10.80 -55.13
N MET A 841 12.77 11.10 -55.51
CA MET A 841 12.41 11.41 -56.90
C MET A 841 13.05 12.71 -57.41
N THR A 842 13.23 13.71 -56.55
CA THR A 842 13.91 14.97 -56.88
C THR A 842 15.44 14.87 -56.81
N GLY A 843 15.99 13.72 -56.42
CA GLY A 843 17.44 13.50 -56.28
C GLY A 843 18.06 14.16 -55.05
N ALA A 844 17.25 14.63 -54.09
CA ALA A 844 17.73 15.28 -52.87
C ALA A 844 18.39 14.29 -51.89
N ILE A 845 18.05 13.00 -51.99
CA ILE A 845 18.66 11.89 -51.22
C ILE A 845 18.92 10.70 -52.15
N ASP A 846 19.93 9.89 -51.83
CA ASP A 846 20.21 8.66 -52.58
C ASP A 846 19.28 7.49 -52.16
N THR A 847 19.27 6.42 -52.95
CA THR A 847 18.44 5.23 -52.71
C THR A 847 18.74 4.53 -51.38
N LYS A 848 19.99 4.61 -50.90
CA LYS A 848 20.40 3.96 -49.65
C LYS A 848 19.85 4.73 -48.44
N ALA A 849 19.98 6.06 -48.46
CA ALA A 849 19.41 6.97 -47.47
C ALA A 849 17.89 6.87 -47.45
N TYR A 850 17.25 6.83 -48.63
CA TYR A 850 15.81 6.57 -48.77
C TYR A 850 15.39 5.27 -48.09
N ASN A 851 16.03 4.14 -48.41
CA ASN A 851 15.68 2.84 -47.83
C ASN A 851 15.87 2.81 -46.30
N ASN A 852 16.95 3.42 -45.79
CA ASN A 852 17.19 3.49 -44.35
C ASN A 852 16.11 4.29 -43.61
N GLU A 853 15.77 5.49 -44.11
CA GLU A 853 14.76 6.35 -43.50
C GLU A 853 13.34 5.78 -43.65
N LYS A 854 13.06 5.12 -44.78
CA LYS A 854 11.81 4.41 -45.02
C LYS A 854 11.58 3.31 -43.99
N VAL A 855 12.61 2.51 -43.70
CA VAL A 855 12.52 1.43 -42.70
C VAL A 855 12.20 1.98 -41.31
N VAL A 856 12.82 3.09 -40.90
CA VAL A 856 12.55 3.75 -39.60
C VAL A 856 11.09 4.20 -39.50
N LEU A 857 10.57 4.89 -40.53
CA LEU A 857 9.16 5.30 -40.56
C LEU A 857 8.21 4.09 -40.57
N GLN A 858 8.58 3.02 -41.27
CA GLN A 858 7.83 1.77 -41.30
C GLN A 858 7.82 1.05 -39.96
N ASP A 859 8.90 1.11 -39.17
CA ASP A 859 8.95 0.53 -37.84
C ASP A 859 7.93 1.24 -36.91
N HIS A 860 7.85 2.57 -36.96
CA HIS A 860 6.82 3.31 -36.23
C HIS A 860 5.40 3.04 -36.74
N LEU A 861 5.21 2.92 -38.06
CA LEU A 861 3.93 2.55 -38.65
C LEU A 861 3.48 1.13 -38.22
N CYS A 862 4.42 0.20 -38.07
CA CYS A 862 4.12 -1.13 -37.55
C CYS A 862 3.52 -1.08 -36.13
N VAL A 863 3.99 -0.18 -35.27
CA VAL A 863 3.42 0.01 -33.92
C VAL A 863 1.95 0.46 -34.03
N ALA A 864 1.67 1.46 -34.87
CA ALA A 864 0.32 1.97 -35.10
C ALA A 864 -0.63 0.89 -35.67
N LEU A 865 -0.21 0.19 -36.72
CA LEU A 865 -1.00 -0.87 -37.36
C LEU A 865 -1.28 -2.04 -36.41
N ARG A 866 -0.31 -2.38 -35.55
CA ARG A 866 -0.50 -3.41 -34.51
C ARG A 866 -1.53 -2.97 -33.48
N GLY A 867 -1.47 -1.71 -33.03
CA GLY A 867 -2.45 -1.12 -32.13
C GLY A 867 -3.88 -1.14 -32.71
N LYS A 868 -4.01 -0.93 -34.02
CA LYS A 868 -5.28 -1.01 -34.77
C LYS A 868 -5.72 -2.44 -35.14
N LEU A 869 -4.94 -3.46 -34.80
CA LEU A 869 -5.16 -4.85 -35.21
C LEU A 869 -5.21 -5.04 -36.75
N ASN A 870 -4.58 -4.16 -37.52
CA ASN A 870 -4.50 -4.25 -38.98
C ASN A 870 -3.34 -5.16 -39.42
N PHE A 871 -3.53 -6.47 -39.27
CA PHE A 871 -2.52 -7.48 -39.59
C PHE A 871 -2.24 -7.60 -41.10
N GLY A 872 -3.19 -7.22 -41.97
CA GLY A 872 -2.98 -7.16 -43.42
C GLY A 872 -1.97 -6.06 -43.81
N GLY A 873 -2.09 -4.88 -43.20
CA GLY A 873 -1.11 -3.80 -43.36
C GLY A 873 0.28 -4.20 -42.87
N LEU A 874 0.37 -4.82 -41.68
CA LEU A 874 1.64 -5.32 -41.11
C LEU A 874 2.35 -6.31 -42.05
N GLU A 875 1.60 -7.21 -42.70
CA GLU A 875 2.16 -8.13 -43.69
C GLU A 875 2.83 -7.38 -44.84
N SER A 876 2.18 -6.34 -45.36
CA SER A 876 2.70 -5.53 -46.47
C SER A 876 3.97 -4.79 -46.08
N ILE A 877 3.98 -4.16 -44.89
CA ILE A 877 5.12 -3.39 -44.41
C ILE A 877 6.33 -4.27 -44.13
N HIS A 878 6.17 -5.40 -43.43
CA HIS A 878 7.31 -6.28 -43.16
C HIS A 878 7.90 -6.88 -44.44
N LYS A 879 7.08 -7.20 -45.44
CA LYS A 879 7.59 -7.59 -46.77
C LYS A 879 8.39 -6.47 -47.44
N ASP A 880 7.95 -5.23 -47.29
CA ASP A 880 8.66 -4.08 -47.85
C ASP A 880 9.99 -3.82 -47.15
N GLN A 881 10.02 -3.85 -45.82
CA GLN A 881 11.24 -3.72 -45.02
C GLN A 881 12.30 -4.76 -45.42
N LEU A 882 11.89 -6.02 -45.58
CA LEU A 882 12.77 -7.11 -46.03
C LEU A 882 13.30 -6.91 -47.46
N ARG A 883 12.56 -6.21 -48.33
CA ARG A 883 13.05 -5.84 -49.67
C ARG A 883 14.06 -4.69 -49.61
N CYS A 884 13.84 -3.73 -48.72
CA CYS A 884 14.74 -2.57 -48.54
C CYS A 884 16.11 -2.96 -47.96
N GLN A 885 16.20 -4.07 -47.23
CA GLN A 885 17.41 -4.49 -46.49
C GLN A 885 17.92 -5.87 -46.91
N GLN A 886 17.92 -6.18 -48.21
CA GLN A 886 18.47 -7.47 -48.70
C GLN A 886 19.94 -7.64 -48.29
N ALA A 887 20.19 -8.42 -47.24
CA ALA A 887 21.51 -8.81 -46.77
C ALA A 887 21.76 -10.29 -47.09
N GLU A 888 23.00 -10.63 -47.46
CA GLU A 888 23.42 -12.02 -47.73
C GLU A 888 23.40 -12.89 -46.46
N GLN A 889 23.53 -12.28 -45.28
CA GLN A 889 23.43 -12.91 -43.96
C GLN A 889 22.35 -12.21 -43.14
N TRP A 890 21.60 -12.95 -42.31
CA TRP A 890 20.51 -12.39 -41.52
C TRP A 890 21.04 -11.69 -40.27
N SER A 891 20.71 -10.40 -40.12
CA SER A 891 20.91 -9.69 -38.87
C SER A 891 19.87 -10.07 -37.79
N ALA A 892 20.09 -9.66 -36.54
CA ALA A 892 19.09 -9.86 -35.48
C ALA A 892 17.76 -9.14 -35.79
N GLU A 893 17.82 -7.98 -36.45
CA GLU A 893 16.64 -7.24 -36.87
C GLU A 893 15.91 -7.96 -38.01
N ASP A 894 16.64 -8.53 -38.97
CA ASP A 894 16.09 -9.34 -40.07
C ASP A 894 15.29 -10.54 -39.56
N VAL A 895 15.81 -11.21 -38.55
CA VAL A 895 15.16 -12.33 -37.88
C VAL A 895 13.89 -11.86 -37.17
N LEU A 896 13.95 -10.73 -36.45
CA LEU A 896 12.79 -10.16 -35.76
C LEU A 896 11.69 -9.72 -36.74
N ARG A 897 12.04 -9.08 -37.87
CA ARG A 897 11.10 -8.69 -38.92
C ARG A 897 10.42 -9.90 -39.56
N ARG A 898 11.16 -10.96 -39.85
CA ARG A 898 10.61 -12.25 -40.33
C ARG A 898 9.68 -12.90 -39.31
N HIS A 899 10.02 -12.87 -38.03
CA HIS A 899 9.15 -13.37 -36.97
C HIS A 899 7.84 -12.57 -36.90
N ASN A 900 7.92 -11.24 -36.92
CA ASN A 900 6.75 -10.37 -36.91
C ASN A 900 5.87 -10.57 -38.15
N LEU A 901 6.47 -10.81 -39.32
CA LEU A 901 5.76 -11.19 -40.54
C LEU A 901 5.01 -12.53 -40.37
N ALA A 902 5.66 -13.56 -39.83
CA ALA A 902 5.01 -14.84 -39.54
C ALA A 902 3.85 -14.69 -38.56
N TYR A 903 4.02 -13.88 -37.51
CA TYR A 903 2.96 -13.58 -36.55
C TYR A 903 1.80 -12.82 -37.19
N GLY A 904 2.07 -11.79 -38.01
CA GLY A 904 1.06 -11.05 -38.76
C GLY A 904 0.27 -11.95 -39.71
N LEU A 905 0.95 -12.81 -40.47
CA LEU A 905 0.33 -13.81 -41.34
C LEU A 905 -0.57 -14.78 -40.56
N PHE A 906 -0.13 -15.24 -39.39
CA PHE A 906 -0.91 -16.10 -38.51
C PHE A 906 -2.21 -15.40 -38.05
N ARG A 907 -2.11 -14.16 -37.57
CA ARG A 907 -3.27 -13.37 -37.12
C ARG A 907 -4.23 -13.01 -38.26
N ASN A 908 -3.74 -12.96 -39.49
CA ASN A 908 -4.52 -12.74 -40.71
C ASN A 908 -5.09 -14.06 -41.31
N GLY A 909 -5.08 -15.17 -40.56
CA GLY A 909 -5.63 -16.46 -40.98
C GLY A 909 -4.79 -17.23 -42.02
N LYS A 910 -3.64 -16.72 -42.43
CA LYS A 910 -2.74 -17.35 -43.42
C LYS A 910 -1.79 -18.36 -42.76
N HIS A 911 -2.36 -19.33 -42.04
CA HIS A 911 -1.62 -20.25 -41.17
C HIS A 911 -0.55 -21.08 -41.89
N ALA A 912 -0.76 -21.48 -43.15
CA ALA A 912 0.23 -22.23 -43.94
C ALA A 912 1.51 -21.42 -44.19
N LYS A 913 1.37 -20.16 -44.64
CA LYS A 913 2.52 -19.28 -44.89
C LYS A 913 3.23 -18.90 -43.59
N ALA A 914 2.47 -18.70 -42.51
CA ALA A 914 3.04 -18.47 -41.18
C ALA A 914 3.87 -19.67 -40.71
N LYS A 915 3.38 -20.90 -40.94
CA LYS A 915 4.09 -22.15 -40.64
C LYS A 915 5.41 -22.24 -41.40
N ASP A 916 5.40 -21.94 -42.70
CA ASP A 916 6.59 -22.04 -43.54
C ASP A 916 7.70 -21.10 -43.05
N ILE A 917 7.36 -19.82 -42.82
CA ILE A 917 8.32 -18.80 -42.34
C ILE A 917 8.79 -19.13 -40.92
N ASN A 918 7.89 -19.53 -40.02
CA ASN A 918 8.29 -19.92 -38.66
C ASN A 918 9.20 -21.15 -38.65
N GLY A 919 8.95 -22.14 -39.53
CA GLY A 919 9.81 -23.31 -39.69
C GLY A 919 11.18 -22.97 -40.28
N GLU A 920 11.27 -22.02 -41.21
CA GLU A 920 12.54 -21.48 -41.71
C GLU A 920 13.33 -20.79 -40.59
N LEU A 921 12.68 -19.94 -39.80
CA LEU A 921 13.29 -19.26 -38.67
C LEU A 921 13.84 -20.22 -37.61
N LEU A 922 13.08 -21.25 -37.25
CA LEU A 922 13.52 -22.24 -36.27
C LEU A 922 14.70 -23.06 -36.79
N ARG A 923 14.71 -23.45 -38.08
CA ARG A 923 15.88 -24.10 -38.70
C ARG A 923 17.11 -23.21 -38.71
N TYR A 924 16.94 -21.90 -38.94
CA TYR A 924 18.04 -20.96 -38.84
C TYR A 924 18.58 -20.87 -37.40
N CYS A 925 17.71 -20.86 -36.38
CA CYS A 925 18.11 -20.87 -34.97
C CYS A 925 18.96 -22.10 -34.58
N ASP A 926 18.84 -23.21 -35.31
CA ASP A 926 19.63 -24.42 -35.08
C ASP A 926 21.02 -24.39 -35.74
N THR A 927 21.35 -23.32 -36.48
CA THR A 927 22.68 -23.11 -37.08
C THR A 927 23.63 -22.34 -36.15
N ASP A 928 24.94 -22.51 -36.31
CA ASP A 928 25.95 -21.76 -35.52
C ASP A 928 25.79 -20.25 -35.63
N ASP A 929 25.40 -19.77 -36.82
CA ASP A 929 25.12 -18.35 -37.08
C ASP A 929 23.85 -17.89 -36.36
N GLY A 930 22.76 -18.66 -36.47
CA GLY A 930 21.51 -18.37 -35.79
C GLY A 930 21.61 -18.38 -34.26
N ILE A 931 22.41 -19.28 -33.66
CA ILE A 931 22.66 -19.28 -32.20
C ILE A 931 23.34 -17.98 -31.75
N ARG A 932 24.23 -17.41 -32.58
CA ARG A 932 24.92 -16.15 -32.29
C ARG A 932 24.03 -14.93 -32.49
N VAL A 933 23.20 -14.96 -33.53
CA VAL A 933 22.33 -13.83 -33.93
C VAL A 933 21.05 -13.77 -33.11
N VAL A 934 20.46 -14.92 -32.77
CA VAL A 934 19.16 -15.03 -32.10
C VAL A 934 19.34 -15.22 -30.61
N GLY A 935 19.03 -14.17 -29.84
CA GLY A 935 19.00 -14.27 -28.39
C GLY A 935 17.94 -15.28 -27.89
N LYS A 936 18.20 -15.92 -26.75
CA LYS A 936 17.34 -16.95 -26.14
C LYS A 936 15.87 -16.52 -26.01
N LYS A 937 15.62 -15.25 -25.65
CA LYS A 937 14.26 -14.70 -25.52
C LYS A 937 13.50 -14.70 -26.86
N LEU A 938 14.15 -14.30 -27.95
CA LEU A 938 13.54 -14.27 -29.28
C LEU A 938 13.27 -15.68 -29.80
N HIS A 939 14.18 -16.63 -29.55
CA HIS A 939 13.98 -18.05 -29.87
C HIS A 939 12.72 -18.62 -29.19
N LEU A 940 12.54 -18.36 -27.89
CA LEU A 940 11.37 -18.82 -27.14
C LEU A 940 10.06 -18.20 -27.65
N ILE A 941 10.07 -16.94 -28.08
CA ILE A 941 8.92 -16.29 -28.73
C ILE A 941 8.57 -16.98 -30.06
N MET A 942 9.57 -17.41 -30.84
CA MET A 942 9.34 -18.18 -32.08
C MET A 942 8.73 -19.55 -31.82
N LEU A 943 9.14 -20.24 -30.76
CA LEU A 943 8.54 -21.51 -30.33
C LEU A 943 7.09 -21.31 -29.86
N ASN A 944 6.79 -20.22 -29.17
CA ASN A 944 5.41 -19.86 -28.81
C ASN A 944 4.53 -19.64 -30.06
N LEU A 945 5.06 -19.00 -31.11
CA LEU A 945 4.33 -18.86 -32.38
C LEU A 945 4.10 -20.22 -33.05
N ARG A 946 5.08 -21.13 -33.02
CA ARG A 946 4.91 -22.52 -33.51
C ARG A 946 3.72 -23.19 -32.82
N LEU A 947 3.62 -23.07 -31.50
CA LEU A 947 2.50 -23.60 -30.72
C LEU A 947 1.16 -23.00 -31.12
N LEU A 948 1.09 -21.68 -31.30
CA LEU A 948 -0.14 -21.03 -31.78
C LEU A 948 -0.56 -21.56 -33.15
N ILE A 949 0.39 -21.75 -34.07
CA ILE A 949 0.14 -22.33 -35.39
C ILE A 949 -0.39 -23.77 -35.26
N MET A 950 0.23 -24.61 -34.42
CA MET A 950 -0.20 -26.00 -34.19
C MET A 950 -1.61 -26.09 -33.61
N ARG A 951 -2.08 -25.09 -32.86
CA ARG A 951 -3.42 -25.07 -32.25
C ARG A 951 -4.56 -24.64 -33.19
N THR A 952 -4.28 -24.26 -34.44
CA THR A 952 -5.30 -23.73 -35.38
C THR A 952 -5.91 -24.77 -36.33
N ARG A 953 -5.49 -26.03 -36.27
CA ARG A 953 -5.90 -27.08 -37.21
C ARG A 953 -6.79 -28.14 -36.54
N SER A 954 -7.55 -28.89 -37.33
CA SER A 954 -8.39 -30.02 -36.85
C SER A 954 -7.60 -31.17 -36.19
N ASP A 955 -6.27 -31.14 -36.28
CA ASP A 955 -5.32 -32.10 -35.72
C ASP A 955 -4.76 -31.69 -34.35
N VAL A 956 -5.25 -30.62 -33.70
CA VAL A 956 -4.82 -30.21 -32.34
C VAL A 956 -4.79 -31.41 -31.39
N TRP A 957 -5.82 -32.22 -31.43
CA TRP A 957 -5.98 -33.40 -30.58
C TRP A 957 -5.05 -34.56 -30.97
N GLN A 958 -4.55 -34.60 -32.20
CA GLN A 958 -3.57 -35.58 -32.67
C GLN A 958 -2.16 -35.20 -32.22
N ASN A 959 -1.82 -33.91 -32.23
CA ASN A 959 -0.52 -33.38 -31.85
C ASN A 959 -0.47 -32.90 -30.39
N PHE A 960 -1.47 -33.25 -29.58
CA PHE A 960 -1.66 -32.67 -28.25
C PHE A 960 -0.49 -32.95 -27.29
N ASP A 961 0.10 -34.16 -27.38
CA ASP A 961 1.26 -34.53 -26.58
C ASP A 961 2.55 -33.79 -27.02
N GLU A 962 2.71 -33.52 -28.32
CA GLU A 962 3.80 -32.66 -28.83
C GLU A 962 3.63 -31.22 -28.33
N ILE A 963 2.39 -30.72 -28.31
CA ILE A 963 2.04 -29.38 -27.79
C ILE A 963 2.37 -29.27 -26.30
N ILE A 964 2.01 -30.26 -25.47
CA ILE A 964 2.34 -30.28 -24.04
C ILE A 964 3.85 -30.30 -23.84
N ALA A 965 4.58 -31.17 -24.55
CA ALA A 965 6.04 -31.26 -24.45
C ALA A 965 6.74 -29.95 -24.83
N LEU A 966 6.22 -29.24 -25.84
CA LEU A 966 6.80 -27.98 -26.26
C LEU A 966 6.48 -26.83 -25.28
N TYR A 967 5.28 -26.78 -24.69
CA TYR A 967 4.98 -25.84 -23.60
C TYR A 967 5.83 -26.12 -22.34
N ASP A 968 6.07 -27.39 -22.02
CA ASP A 968 6.95 -27.78 -20.92
C ASP A 968 8.39 -27.29 -21.17
N ARG A 969 8.92 -27.51 -22.36
CA ARG A 969 10.24 -27.01 -22.77
C ARG A 969 10.33 -25.49 -22.64
N ILE A 970 9.35 -24.75 -23.19
CA ILE A 970 9.35 -23.28 -23.12
C ILE A 970 9.31 -22.80 -21.67
N PHE A 971 8.46 -23.41 -20.82
CA PHE A 971 8.39 -23.07 -19.41
C PHE A 971 9.71 -23.35 -18.68
N CYS A 972 10.31 -24.52 -18.86
CA CYS A 972 11.58 -24.86 -18.21
C CYS A 972 12.72 -23.94 -18.68
N GLU A 973 12.80 -23.64 -19.97
CA GLU A 973 13.83 -22.75 -20.52
C GLU A 973 13.64 -21.29 -20.10
N THR A 974 12.40 -20.80 -20.01
CA THR A 974 12.11 -19.44 -19.50
C THR A 974 12.42 -19.34 -18.01
N LEU A 975 11.99 -20.30 -17.20
CA LEU A 975 12.28 -20.35 -15.77
C LEU A 975 13.79 -20.41 -15.50
N SER A 976 14.53 -21.25 -16.23
CA SER A 976 15.98 -21.37 -16.09
C SER A 976 16.74 -20.13 -16.52
N ALA A 977 16.28 -19.44 -17.57
CA ALA A 977 16.98 -18.29 -18.13
C ALA A 977 16.64 -16.96 -17.44
N PHE A 978 15.39 -16.77 -17.01
CA PHE A 978 14.86 -15.49 -16.55
C PHE A 978 14.27 -15.53 -15.13
N GLY A 979 14.10 -16.72 -14.56
CA GLY A 979 13.64 -16.90 -13.19
C GLY A 979 12.14 -16.65 -12.99
N ILE A 980 11.73 -16.66 -11.72
CA ILE A 980 10.32 -16.59 -11.30
C ILE A 980 9.75 -15.16 -11.28
N HIS A 981 10.59 -14.14 -11.41
CA HIS A 981 10.14 -12.75 -11.52
C HIS A 981 9.88 -12.31 -12.97
N ASP A 982 10.27 -13.13 -13.95
CA ASP A 982 10.02 -12.83 -15.36
C ASP A 982 8.57 -13.12 -15.77
N ARG A 983 8.00 -12.19 -16.53
CA ARG A 983 6.62 -12.26 -17.00
C ARG A 983 6.36 -13.44 -17.94
N ASP A 984 7.30 -13.72 -18.83
CA ASP A 984 7.12 -14.73 -19.87
C ASP A 984 7.15 -16.15 -19.27
N THR A 985 7.88 -16.34 -18.16
CA THR A 985 7.83 -17.56 -17.33
C THR A 985 6.40 -17.88 -16.86
N TRP A 986 5.67 -16.90 -16.35
CA TRP A 986 4.29 -17.09 -15.86
C TRP A 986 3.28 -17.30 -16.98
N ILE A 987 3.46 -16.66 -18.12
CA ILE A 987 2.65 -16.90 -19.32
C ILE A 987 2.86 -18.34 -19.81
N ALA A 988 4.11 -18.80 -19.87
CA ALA A 988 4.45 -20.17 -20.26
C ALA A 988 3.86 -21.20 -19.28
N LEU A 989 3.96 -20.94 -17.97
CA LEU A 989 3.35 -21.79 -16.94
C LEU A 989 1.84 -21.91 -17.10
N ASN A 990 1.15 -20.78 -17.29
CA ASN A 990 -0.29 -20.78 -17.50
C ASN A 990 -0.70 -21.64 -18.71
N ASN A 991 -0.02 -21.45 -19.84
CA ASN A 991 -0.30 -22.23 -21.05
C ASN A 991 -0.03 -23.74 -20.86
N ARG A 992 1.02 -24.09 -20.12
CA ARG A 992 1.32 -25.48 -19.75
C ARG A 992 0.21 -26.07 -18.88
N LEU A 993 -0.16 -25.40 -17.79
CA LEU A 993 -1.19 -25.86 -16.86
C LEU A 993 -2.56 -25.99 -17.55
N GLY A 994 -2.92 -25.03 -18.42
CA GLY A 994 -4.14 -25.10 -19.21
C GLY A 994 -4.19 -26.31 -20.13
N SER A 995 -3.08 -26.64 -20.81
CA SER A 995 -2.98 -27.84 -21.66
C SER A 995 -3.06 -29.14 -20.86
N LEU A 996 -2.40 -29.21 -19.69
CA LEU A 996 -2.48 -30.37 -18.78
C LEU A 996 -3.90 -30.58 -18.23
N ALA A 997 -4.59 -29.49 -17.86
CA ALA A 997 -5.97 -29.52 -17.40
C ALA A 997 -6.92 -30.03 -18.51
N GLN A 998 -6.74 -29.58 -19.75
CA GLN A 998 -7.53 -30.05 -20.90
C GLN A 998 -7.33 -31.55 -21.20
N ALA A 999 -6.11 -32.08 -20.99
CA ALA A 999 -5.84 -33.51 -21.11
C ALA A 999 -6.23 -34.34 -19.87
N MET A 1000 -6.72 -33.72 -18.79
CA MET A 1000 -6.97 -34.38 -17.50
C MET A 1000 -5.71 -35.06 -16.92
N ARG A 1001 -4.50 -34.57 -17.23
CA ARG A 1001 -3.21 -35.06 -16.69
C ARG A 1001 -2.94 -34.48 -15.30
N MET A 1002 -3.81 -34.81 -14.34
CA MET A 1002 -3.83 -34.19 -13.00
C MET A 1002 -2.58 -34.47 -12.17
N SER A 1003 -1.93 -35.63 -12.34
CA SER A 1003 -0.70 -35.97 -11.63
C SER A 1003 0.42 -34.96 -11.94
N GLU A 1004 0.68 -34.75 -13.23
CA GLU A 1004 1.71 -33.84 -13.72
C GLU A 1004 1.37 -32.37 -13.42
N MET A 1005 0.09 -32.01 -13.51
CA MET A 1005 -0.37 -30.69 -13.09
C MET A 1005 -0.05 -30.43 -11.61
N GLY A 1006 -0.27 -31.43 -10.76
CA GLY A 1006 0.06 -31.39 -9.34
C GLY A 1006 1.56 -31.26 -9.05
N GLU A 1007 2.40 -31.98 -9.78
CA GLU A 1007 3.87 -31.88 -9.68
C GLU A 1007 4.35 -30.46 -9.99
N VAL A 1008 3.86 -29.87 -11.09
CA VAL A 1008 4.21 -28.50 -11.49
C VAL A 1008 3.75 -27.48 -10.45
N LEU A 1009 2.50 -27.58 -9.98
CA LEU A 1009 1.97 -26.65 -8.97
C LEU A 1009 2.70 -26.75 -7.64
N ARG A 1010 3.00 -27.97 -7.16
CA ARG A 1010 3.75 -28.19 -5.92
C ARG A 1010 5.19 -27.73 -6.00
N ALA A 1011 5.81 -27.75 -7.19
CA ALA A 1011 7.16 -27.24 -7.37
C ALA A 1011 7.20 -25.69 -7.42
N VAL A 1012 6.26 -25.07 -8.12
CA VAL A 1012 6.34 -23.63 -8.42
C VAL A 1012 5.73 -22.75 -7.33
N LEU A 1013 4.58 -23.13 -6.75
CA LEU A 1013 3.86 -22.27 -5.80
C LEU A 1013 4.67 -21.94 -4.53
N PRO A 1014 5.39 -22.89 -3.89
CA PRO A 1014 6.20 -22.57 -2.71
C PRO A 1014 7.31 -21.56 -3.03
N ILE A 1015 7.97 -21.70 -4.18
CA ILE A 1015 9.03 -20.78 -4.63
C ILE A 1015 8.43 -19.39 -4.89
N ALA A 1016 7.25 -19.32 -5.50
CA ALA A 1016 6.56 -18.06 -5.76
C ALA A 1016 6.13 -17.34 -4.46
N ILE A 1017 5.65 -18.10 -3.47
CA ILE A 1017 5.31 -17.60 -2.14
C ILE A 1017 6.56 -17.04 -1.45
N ALA A 1018 7.65 -17.81 -1.42
CA ALA A 1018 8.90 -17.41 -0.79
C ALA A 1018 9.50 -16.15 -1.43
N ALA A 1019 9.37 -16.02 -2.76
CA ALA A 1019 9.81 -14.86 -3.52
C ALA A 1019 8.80 -13.69 -3.51
N ASN A 1020 7.70 -13.79 -2.76
CA ASN A 1020 6.66 -12.76 -2.63
C ASN A 1020 6.14 -12.23 -3.99
N VAL A 1021 5.91 -13.14 -4.95
CA VAL A 1021 5.52 -12.77 -6.31
C VAL A 1021 4.06 -12.27 -6.33
N LYS A 1022 3.86 -10.99 -6.64
CA LYS A 1022 2.55 -10.31 -6.69
C LYS A 1022 1.90 -10.38 -8.07
N ALA A 1023 0.57 -10.44 -8.10
CA ALA A 1023 -0.27 -10.39 -9.31
C ALA A 1023 -0.57 -8.93 -9.71
N ASP A 1024 0.46 -8.17 -10.04
CA ASP A 1024 0.34 -6.77 -10.47
C ASP A 1024 0.65 -6.61 -11.99
N GLY A 1025 0.14 -5.55 -12.60
CA GLY A 1025 0.45 -5.17 -13.99
C GLY A 1025 0.07 -6.22 -15.04
N ARG A 1026 0.99 -6.51 -15.99
CA ARG A 1026 0.72 -7.31 -17.20
C ARG A 1026 0.71 -8.84 -16.99
N VAL A 1027 0.91 -9.34 -15.76
CA VAL A 1027 0.94 -10.78 -15.42
C VAL A 1027 -0.28 -11.20 -14.58
N ALA A 1028 -1.04 -10.24 -14.06
CA ALA A 1028 -2.20 -10.46 -13.19
C ALA A 1028 -3.24 -11.43 -13.81
N ILE A 1029 -3.49 -11.30 -15.12
CA ILE A 1029 -4.41 -12.18 -15.86
C ILE A 1029 -3.92 -13.63 -15.83
N SER A 1030 -2.64 -13.86 -16.19
CA SER A 1030 -2.05 -15.20 -16.21
C SER A 1030 -2.03 -15.83 -14.81
N MET A 1031 -1.75 -15.06 -13.76
CA MET A 1031 -1.79 -15.55 -12.39
C MET A 1031 -3.21 -15.90 -11.93
N GLY A 1032 -4.21 -15.10 -12.31
CA GLY A 1032 -5.62 -15.43 -12.08
C GLY A 1032 -6.03 -16.74 -12.75
N GLU A 1033 -5.61 -16.98 -13.98
CA GLU A 1033 -5.88 -18.25 -14.69
C GLU A 1033 -5.15 -19.45 -14.04
N ILE A 1034 -3.91 -19.25 -13.57
CA ILE A 1034 -3.17 -20.27 -12.81
C ILE A 1034 -3.87 -20.60 -11.49
N GLN A 1035 -4.39 -19.60 -10.77
CA GLN A 1035 -5.17 -19.80 -9.54
C GLN A 1035 -6.42 -20.63 -9.81
N GLN A 1036 -7.09 -20.38 -10.93
CA GLN A 1036 -8.25 -21.16 -11.32
C GLN A 1036 -7.88 -22.62 -11.66
N ASN A 1037 -6.78 -22.82 -12.39
CA ASN A 1037 -6.22 -24.15 -12.68
C ASN A 1037 -5.82 -24.88 -11.39
N ALA A 1038 -5.19 -24.19 -10.43
CA ALA A 1038 -4.83 -24.76 -9.14
C ALA A 1038 -6.06 -25.13 -8.28
N THR A 1039 -7.11 -24.31 -8.34
CA THR A 1039 -8.40 -24.61 -7.68
C THR A 1039 -9.05 -25.85 -8.29
N PHE A 1040 -8.99 -25.98 -9.61
CA PHE A 1040 -9.48 -27.17 -10.30
C PHE A 1040 -8.71 -28.44 -9.88
N TYR A 1041 -7.40 -28.34 -9.72
CA TYR A 1041 -6.59 -29.45 -9.18
C TYR A 1041 -6.97 -29.80 -7.73
N LEU A 1042 -7.22 -28.80 -6.88
CA LEU A 1042 -7.68 -29.01 -5.50
C LEU A 1042 -9.04 -29.72 -5.43
N ASP A 1043 -9.98 -29.34 -6.30
CA ASP A 1043 -11.27 -30.02 -6.42
C ASP A 1043 -11.11 -31.48 -6.87
N HIS A 1044 -10.18 -31.77 -7.77
CA HIS A 1044 -9.85 -33.13 -8.18
C HIS A 1044 -9.28 -33.96 -7.02
N LEU A 1045 -8.35 -33.41 -6.24
CA LEU A 1045 -7.83 -34.05 -5.02
C LEU A 1045 -8.95 -34.37 -4.03
N SER A 1046 -9.90 -33.46 -3.87
CA SER A 1046 -11.03 -33.59 -2.94
C SER A 1046 -12.06 -34.65 -3.37
N GLN A 1047 -12.12 -35.00 -4.66
CA GLN A 1047 -13.07 -35.97 -5.23
C GLN A 1047 -12.50 -37.38 -5.38
N GLY A 1048 -11.19 -37.58 -5.14
CA GLY A 1048 -10.51 -38.87 -5.18
C GLY A 1048 -10.92 -39.77 -4.01
N GLY A 1049 -12.15 -40.29 -4.07
CA GLY A 1049 -12.70 -41.21 -3.08
C GLY A 1049 -11.89 -42.51 -3.02
N LEU A 1050 -11.46 -42.82 -1.79
CA LEU A 1050 -11.00 -44.10 -1.23
C LEU A 1050 -9.49 -44.38 -1.04
N GLU A 1051 -8.55 -43.68 -1.68
CA GLU A 1051 -7.10 -43.84 -1.32
C GLU A 1051 -6.26 -42.55 -1.48
N GLY A 1052 -6.90 -41.39 -1.65
CA GLY A 1052 -6.20 -40.09 -1.74
C GLY A 1052 -5.85 -39.53 -0.35
N ASP A 1053 -4.57 -39.30 -0.11
CA ASP A 1053 -4.02 -38.77 1.13
C ASP A 1053 -4.69 -37.43 1.53
N LEU A 1054 -5.58 -37.48 2.54
CA LEU A 1054 -6.24 -36.31 3.13
C LEU A 1054 -5.22 -35.25 3.56
N SER A 1055 -3.99 -35.66 3.90
CA SER A 1055 -2.87 -34.76 4.21
C SER A 1055 -2.50 -33.92 2.99
N ALA A 1056 -2.29 -34.55 1.83
CA ALA A 1056 -1.90 -33.85 0.59
C ALA A 1056 -2.96 -32.85 0.11
N THR A 1057 -4.24 -33.13 0.35
CA THR A 1057 -5.34 -32.21 0.01
C THR A 1057 -5.34 -30.98 0.93
N ALA A 1058 -5.20 -31.18 2.24
CA ALA A 1058 -5.14 -30.09 3.21
C ALA A 1058 -3.87 -29.23 3.05
N GLU A 1059 -2.73 -29.88 2.80
CA GLU A 1059 -1.44 -29.22 2.52
C GLU A 1059 -1.52 -28.35 1.27
N PHE A 1060 -2.08 -28.88 0.17
CA PHE A 1060 -2.21 -28.12 -1.06
C PHE A 1060 -3.25 -27.00 -0.95
N ALA A 1061 -4.35 -27.21 -0.21
CA ALA A 1061 -5.33 -26.16 0.07
C ALA A 1061 -4.68 -24.99 0.82
N HIS A 1062 -3.89 -25.27 1.85
CA HIS A 1062 -3.17 -24.25 2.60
C HIS A 1062 -2.12 -23.52 1.74
N LEU A 1063 -1.41 -24.26 0.88
CA LEU A 1063 -0.45 -23.68 -0.07
C LEU A 1063 -1.14 -22.72 -1.05
N LEU A 1064 -2.29 -23.11 -1.60
CA LEU A 1064 -3.06 -22.30 -2.53
C LEU A 1064 -3.66 -21.05 -1.86
N GLU A 1065 -4.15 -21.18 -0.63
CA GLU A 1065 -4.64 -20.05 0.18
C GLU A 1065 -3.50 -19.04 0.45
N THR A 1066 -2.34 -19.55 0.86
CA THR A 1066 -1.15 -18.74 1.12
C THR A 1066 -0.69 -18.00 -0.14
N TRP A 1067 -0.62 -18.71 -1.28
CA TRP A 1067 -0.28 -18.08 -2.55
C TRP A 1067 -1.31 -17.03 -2.97
N THR A 1068 -2.62 -17.29 -2.79
CA THR A 1068 -3.69 -16.32 -3.11
C THR A 1068 -3.56 -15.04 -2.28
N TYR A 1069 -3.18 -15.16 -1.00
CA TYR A 1069 -2.92 -14.02 -0.12
C TYR A 1069 -1.67 -13.23 -0.56
N VAL A 1070 -0.54 -13.93 -0.75
CA VAL A 1070 0.75 -13.32 -1.13
C VAL A 1070 0.68 -12.65 -2.50
N SER A 1071 0.05 -13.30 -3.47
CA SER A 1071 -0.09 -12.77 -4.83
C SER A 1071 -1.09 -11.61 -4.93
N GLY A 1072 -1.98 -11.41 -3.96
CA GLY A 1072 -2.98 -10.33 -3.98
C GLY A 1072 -4.12 -10.51 -4.99
N ILE A 1073 -4.24 -11.69 -5.60
CA ILE A 1073 -5.26 -12.03 -6.63
C ILE A 1073 -6.69 -11.79 -6.11
N GLY A 1074 -6.93 -12.02 -4.80
CA GLY A 1074 -8.25 -11.87 -4.17
C GLY A 1074 -8.85 -10.46 -4.20
N ASN A 1075 -8.04 -9.41 -4.39
CA ASN A 1075 -8.52 -8.02 -4.53
C ASN A 1075 -8.71 -7.60 -6.00
N ALA A 1076 -7.94 -8.16 -6.94
CA ALA A 1076 -7.97 -7.80 -8.37
C ALA A 1076 -9.21 -8.34 -9.11
N LEU A 1077 -9.76 -9.48 -8.68
CA LEU A 1077 -10.93 -10.12 -9.29
C LEU A 1077 -12.28 -9.42 -8.96
N LYS A 1078 -12.29 -8.41 -8.08
CA LYS A 1078 -13.52 -7.69 -7.68
C LYS A 1078 -13.86 -6.48 -8.55
N THR A 1079 -12.95 -6.00 -9.41
CA THR A 1079 -13.09 -4.68 -10.06
C THR A 1079 -12.94 -4.68 -11.59
N GLY A 1080 -12.96 -5.83 -12.27
CA GLY A 1080 -12.82 -5.92 -13.74
C GLY A 1080 -14.05 -6.50 -14.46
N PRO A 1081 -14.13 -6.38 -15.82
CA PRO A 1081 -15.20 -6.97 -16.65
C PRO A 1081 -15.25 -8.50 -16.61
N ILE A 1082 -14.30 -9.14 -15.91
CA ILE A 1082 -14.18 -10.58 -15.69
C ILE A 1082 -15.18 -11.02 -14.59
N GLY A 1083 -16.39 -10.45 -14.62
CA GLY A 1083 -17.48 -10.71 -13.69
C GLY A 1083 -18.28 -11.97 -14.02
N SER A 1084 -17.87 -12.77 -15.00
CA SER A 1084 -18.46 -14.09 -15.28
C SER A 1084 -17.45 -15.20 -15.00
N LEU A 1085 -17.12 -15.39 -13.72
CA LEU A 1085 -16.41 -16.57 -13.26
C LEU A 1085 -17.30 -17.80 -13.46
N LEU A 1086 -16.98 -18.63 -14.46
CA LEU A 1086 -17.53 -19.98 -14.58
C LEU A 1086 -17.12 -20.77 -13.33
N SER A 1087 -18.10 -21.41 -12.68
CA SER A 1087 -17.89 -22.21 -11.46
C SER A 1087 -16.82 -23.28 -11.69
N SER A 1088 -16.15 -23.74 -10.62
CA SER A 1088 -15.19 -24.85 -10.73
C SER A 1088 -15.83 -26.10 -11.34
N ALA A 1089 -17.13 -26.30 -11.08
CA ALA A 1089 -17.97 -27.31 -11.72
C ALA A 1089 -18.03 -27.15 -13.25
N HIS A 1090 -18.30 -25.95 -13.79
CA HIS A 1090 -18.31 -25.75 -15.25
C HIS A 1090 -16.96 -26.10 -15.88
N ARG A 1091 -15.86 -25.72 -15.23
CA ARG A 1091 -14.50 -25.95 -15.74
C ARG A 1091 -14.13 -27.44 -15.75
N ARG A 1092 -14.52 -28.17 -14.70
CA ARG A 1092 -14.41 -29.64 -14.65
C ARG A 1092 -15.17 -30.30 -15.79
N LEU A 1093 -16.39 -29.87 -16.04
CA LEU A 1093 -17.26 -30.45 -17.08
C LEU A 1093 -16.71 -30.15 -18.48
N ASN A 1094 -16.17 -28.95 -18.68
CA ASN A 1094 -15.49 -28.60 -19.92
C ASN A 1094 -14.18 -29.41 -20.12
N GLY A 1095 -13.43 -29.65 -19.05
CA GLY A 1095 -12.26 -30.54 -19.05
C GLY A 1095 -12.62 -31.98 -19.39
N LEU A 1096 -13.70 -32.53 -18.82
CA LEU A 1096 -14.21 -33.86 -19.16
C LEU A 1096 -14.61 -33.95 -20.64
N ASN A 1097 -15.37 -32.97 -21.13
CA ASN A 1097 -15.78 -32.92 -22.53
C ASN A 1097 -14.55 -32.84 -23.47
N SER A 1098 -13.57 -31.99 -23.15
CA SER A 1098 -12.30 -31.89 -23.91
C SER A 1098 -11.51 -33.20 -23.91
N HIS A 1099 -11.42 -33.87 -22.75
CA HIS A 1099 -10.76 -35.17 -22.62
C HIS A 1099 -11.47 -36.27 -23.42
N GLY A 1100 -12.81 -36.27 -23.42
CA GLY A 1100 -13.60 -37.17 -24.25
C GLY A 1100 -13.35 -36.95 -25.75
N VAL A 1101 -13.10 -35.72 -26.19
CA VAL A 1101 -12.67 -35.45 -27.57
C VAL A 1101 -11.26 -35.99 -27.83
N TYR A 1102 -10.30 -35.73 -26.93
CA TYR A 1102 -8.95 -36.29 -27.02
C TYR A 1102 -8.95 -37.82 -27.15
N LEU A 1103 -9.72 -38.54 -26.32
CA LEU A 1103 -9.84 -40.00 -26.37
C LEU A 1103 -10.39 -40.51 -27.71
N GLN A 1104 -11.33 -39.78 -28.34
CA GLN A 1104 -11.81 -40.14 -29.67
C GLN A 1104 -10.70 -40.04 -30.72
N TYR A 1105 -9.86 -39.01 -30.65
CA TYR A 1105 -8.74 -38.87 -31.60
C TYR A 1105 -7.69 -39.96 -31.42
N GLN A 1106 -7.50 -40.46 -30.20
CA GLN A 1106 -6.65 -41.61 -29.87
C GLN A 1106 -7.28 -42.98 -30.21
N GLY A 1107 -8.50 -43.01 -30.77
CA GLY A 1107 -9.19 -44.24 -31.13
C GLY A 1107 -9.84 -45.00 -29.94
N ARG A 1108 -9.85 -44.40 -28.74
CA ARG A 1108 -10.41 -44.99 -27.51
C ARG A 1108 -11.87 -44.61 -27.34
N TYR A 1109 -12.71 -45.01 -28.30
CA TYR A 1109 -14.08 -44.51 -28.43
C TYR A 1109 -15.02 -44.91 -27.28
N ALA A 1110 -14.88 -46.11 -26.73
CA ALA A 1110 -15.70 -46.57 -25.59
C ALA A 1110 -15.43 -45.75 -24.32
N GLU A 1111 -14.17 -45.38 -24.10
CA GLU A 1111 -13.79 -44.54 -22.97
C GLU A 1111 -14.25 -43.09 -23.17
N ALA A 1112 -14.11 -42.57 -24.40
CA ALA A 1112 -14.64 -41.25 -24.76
C ALA A 1112 -16.14 -41.14 -24.53
N GLU A 1113 -16.90 -42.16 -24.93
CA GLU A 1113 -18.34 -42.22 -24.70
C GLU A 1113 -18.68 -42.17 -23.21
N SER A 1114 -18.01 -42.97 -22.39
CA SER A 1114 -18.19 -42.98 -20.93
C SER A 1114 -17.94 -41.60 -20.32
N VAL A 1115 -16.87 -40.93 -20.75
CA VAL A 1115 -16.51 -39.58 -20.29
C VAL A 1115 -17.58 -38.54 -20.67
N HIS A 1116 -18.09 -38.58 -21.91
CA HIS A 1116 -19.13 -37.66 -22.36
C HIS A 1116 -20.48 -37.91 -21.67
N ARG A 1117 -20.87 -39.16 -21.47
CA ARG A 1117 -22.08 -39.51 -20.71
C ARG A 1117 -21.99 -39.01 -19.27
N ARG A 1118 -20.82 -39.12 -18.64
CA ARG A 1118 -20.55 -38.55 -17.32
C ARG A 1118 -20.67 -37.02 -17.32
N ALA A 1119 -20.07 -36.34 -18.28
CA ALA A 1119 -20.16 -34.88 -18.40
C ALA A 1119 -21.61 -34.41 -18.54
N ILE A 1120 -22.41 -35.07 -19.39
CA ILE A 1120 -23.84 -34.77 -19.57
C ILE A 1120 -24.64 -35.00 -18.28
N SER A 1121 -24.41 -36.13 -17.60
CA SER A 1121 -25.09 -36.46 -16.34
C SER A 1121 -24.79 -35.44 -15.24
N GLU A 1122 -23.55 -34.96 -15.14
CA GLU A 1122 -23.14 -33.99 -14.12
C GLU A 1122 -23.56 -32.55 -14.48
N LEU A 1123 -23.75 -32.22 -15.77
CA LEU A 1123 -24.24 -30.91 -16.22
C LEU A 1123 -25.70 -30.64 -15.84
N GLY A 1124 -26.56 -31.67 -15.85
CA GLY A 1124 -27.97 -31.56 -15.44
C GLY A 1124 -28.80 -30.51 -16.19
N GLY A 1125 -28.33 -30.01 -17.35
CA GLY A 1125 -28.96 -28.93 -18.12
C GLY A 1125 -28.64 -27.49 -17.67
N ALA A 1126 -27.69 -27.29 -16.75
CA ALA A 1126 -27.41 -25.97 -16.17
C ALA A 1126 -26.66 -24.98 -17.08
N ASP A 1127 -25.92 -25.48 -18.08
CA ASP A 1127 -25.17 -24.67 -19.07
C ASP A 1127 -25.55 -25.10 -20.48
N GLU A 1128 -26.38 -24.32 -21.15
CA GLU A 1128 -26.99 -24.69 -22.43
C GLU A 1128 -25.94 -24.93 -23.52
N GLY A 1129 -24.88 -24.11 -23.59
CA GLY A 1129 -23.84 -24.23 -24.61
C GLY A 1129 -22.91 -25.43 -24.41
N LEU A 1130 -22.44 -25.66 -23.19
CA LEU A 1130 -21.59 -26.82 -22.90
C LEU A 1130 -22.36 -28.13 -22.96
N ASN A 1131 -23.65 -28.11 -22.62
CA ASN A 1131 -24.54 -29.24 -22.74
C ASN A 1131 -24.79 -29.64 -24.21
N GLN A 1132 -25.05 -28.65 -25.08
CA GLN A 1132 -25.13 -28.86 -26.53
C GLN A 1132 -23.85 -29.49 -27.08
N LEU A 1133 -22.69 -28.93 -26.73
CA LEU A 1133 -21.38 -29.43 -27.20
C LEU A 1133 -21.08 -30.86 -26.71
N SER A 1134 -21.42 -31.18 -25.45
CA SER A 1134 -21.19 -32.51 -24.88
C SER A 1134 -22.09 -33.58 -25.53
N HIS A 1135 -23.35 -33.25 -25.84
CA HIS A 1135 -24.26 -34.14 -26.57
C HIS A 1135 -23.80 -34.37 -28.01
N TYR A 1136 -23.34 -33.32 -28.69
CA TYR A 1136 -22.74 -33.44 -30.03
C TYR A 1136 -21.50 -34.35 -30.03
N ASN A 1137 -20.60 -34.16 -29.07
CA ASN A 1137 -19.39 -34.97 -28.95
C ASN A 1137 -19.68 -36.43 -28.55
N LEU A 1138 -20.71 -36.69 -27.74
CA LEU A 1138 -21.18 -38.04 -27.43
C LEU A 1138 -21.70 -38.76 -28.67
N MET A 1139 -22.54 -38.07 -29.47
CA MET A 1139 -23.04 -38.61 -30.75
C MET A 1139 -21.87 -39.04 -31.66
N LEU A 1140 -20.86 -38.19 -31.81
CA LEU A 1140 -19.67 -38.52 -32.60
C LEU A 1140 -18.89 -39.71 -32.01
N ALA A 1141 -18.77 -39.82 -30.69
CA ALA A 1141 -18.09 -40.94 -30.05
C ALA A 1141 -18.80 -42.28 -30.30
N ILE A 1142 -20.14 -42.31 -30.22
CA ILE A 1142 -20.96 -43.50 -30.49
C ILE A 1142 -20.81 -43.93 -31.95
N ALA A 1143 -20.91 -42.97 -32.89
CA ALA A 1143 -20.77 -43.24 -34.31
C ALA A 1143 -19.37 -43.78 -34.65
N ARG A 1144 -18.32 -43.18 -34.08
CA ARG A 1144 -16.92 -43.60 -34.27
C ARG A 1144 -16.61 -44.97 -33.67
N ALA A 1145 -17.39 -45.42 -32.69
CA ALA A 1145 -17.33 -46.78 -32.17
C ALA A 1145 -17.97 -47.83 -33.10
N GLY A 1146 -18.45 -47.43 -34.29
CA GLY A 1146 -19.07 -48.33 -35.28
C GLY A 1146 -20.55 -48.60 -35.03
N ARG A 1147 -21.22 -47.83 -34.17
CA ARG A 1147 -22.65 -47.96 -33.84
C ARG A 1147 -23.46 -46.81 -34.43
N GLU A 1148 -23.50 -46.76 -35.76
CA GLU A 1148 -24.10 -45.65 -36.50
C GLU A 1148 -25.60 -45.52 -36.26
N GLU A 1149 -26.34 -46.63 -36.30
CA GLU A 1149 -27.79 -46.62 -36.04
C GLU A 1149 -28.12 -46.07 -34.65
N GLU A 1150 -27.29 -46.37 -33.64
CA GLU A 1150 -27.42 -45.84 -32.28
C GLU A 1150 -27.13 -44.34 -32.24
N ALA A 1151 -26.12 -43.87 -32.97
CA ALA A 1151 -25.79 -42.45 -33.06
C ALA A 1151 -26.90 -41.64 -33.77
N PHE A 1152 -27.51 -42.18 -34.83
CA PHE A 1152 -28.66 -41.58 -35.51
C PHE A 1152 -29.89 -41.53 -34.60
N ALA A 1153 -30.18 -42.60 -33.87
CA ALA A 1153 -31.26 -42.61 -32.89
C ALA A 1153 -31.03 -41.57 -31.78
N PHE A 1154 -29.80 -41.49 -31.26
CA PHE A 1154 -29.41 -40.51 -30.24
C PHE A 1154 -29.52 -39.06 -30.76
N ARG A 1155 -29.08 -38.81 -31.99
CA ARG A 1155 -29.22 -37.52 -32.69
C ARG A 1155 -30.67 -37.08 -32.78
N ASN A 1156 -31.55 -37.96 -33.26
CA ASN A 1156 -32.98 -37.67 -33.39
C ASN A 1156 -33.66 -37.40 -32.04
N GLN A 1157 -33.26 -38.13 -30.99
CA GLN A 1157 -33.81 -37.95 -29.66
C GLN A 1157 -33.39 -36.62 -29.01
N HIS A 1158 -32.20 -36.09 -29.36
CA HIS A 1158 -31.62 -34.87 -28.77
C HIS A 1158 -31.42 -33.76 -29.81
N ASP A 1159 -32.25 -33.73 -30.86
CA ASP A 1159 -32.09 -32.83 -32.01
C ASP A 1159 -31.91 -31.37 -31.59
N HIS A 1160 -32.81 -30.87 -30.74
CA HIS A 1160 -32.76 -29.51 -30.18
C HIS A 1160 -31.42 -29.08 -29.54
N LEU A 1161 -30.59 -30.02 -29.07
CA LEU A 1161 -29.26 -29.75 -28.52
C LEU A 1161 -28.13 -29.93 -29.55
N ILE A 1162 -28.33 -30.80 -30.54
CA ILE A 1162 -27.30 -31.21 -31.50
C ILE A 1162 -27.33 -30.35 -32.76
N THR A 1163 -28.50 -29.94 -33.27
CA THR A 1163 -28.63 -29.13 -34.49
C THR A 1163 -27.81 -27.83 -34.44
N PRO A 1164 -27.76 -27.06 -33.33
CA PRO A 1164 -26.93 -25.85 -33.24
C PRO A 1164 -25.43 -26.15 -33.37
N MET A 1165 -24.99 -27.30 -32.86
CA MET A 1165 -23.59 -27.74 -32.95
C MET A 1165 -23.27 -28.30 -34.34
N GLU A 1166 -24.19 -29.01 -34.99
CA GLU A 1166 -24.01 -29.45 -36.38
C GLU A 1166 -23.93 -28.28 -37.35
N ALA A 1167 -24.68 -27.19 -37.12
CA ALA A 1167 -24.56 -25.97 -37.91
C ALA A 1167 -23.18 -25.29 -37.76
N THR A 1168 -22.52 -25.49 -36.62
CA THR A 1168 -21.22 -24.87 -36.30
C THR A 1168 -20.03 -25.75 -36.67
N TYR A 1169 -20.13 -27.06 -36.41
CA TYR A 1169 -19.02 -28.01 -36.47
C TYR A 1169 -19.18 -29.08 -37.56
N GLY A 1170 -20.30 -29.08 -38.30
CA GLY A 1170 -20.60 -30.04 -39.36
C GLY A 1170 -21.49 -31.20 -38.89
N THR A 1171 -22.26 -31.77 -39.82
CA THR A 1171 -23.19 -32.86 -39.53
C THR A 1171 -22.48 -34.16 -39.21
N LEU A 1172 -23.16 -35.10 -38.54
CA LEU A 1172 -22.64 -36.43 -38.26
C LEU A 1172 -22.01 -37.09 -39.50
N GLU A 1173 -22.70 -37.06 -40.64
CA GLU A 1173 -22.26 -37.68 -41.89
C GLU A 1173 -21.04 -36.97 -42.49
N GLN A 1174 -20.98 -35.64 -42.40
CA GLN A 1174 -19.82 -34.87 -42.83
C GLN A 1174 -18.59 -35.26 -42.00
N ARG A 1175 -18.75 -35.35 -40.67
CA ARG A 1175 -17.67 -35.68 -39.75
C ARG A 1175 -17.20 -37.13 -39.85
N GLN A 1176 -18.10 -38.06 -40.22
CA GLN A 1176 -17.72 -39.43 -40.52
C GLN A 1176 -16.92 -39.53 -41.83
N ARG A 1177 -17.35 -38.85 -42.90
CA ARG A 1177 -16.60 -38.80 -44.17
C ARG A 1177 -15.23 -38.17 -44.00
N GLU A 1178 -15.15 -37.04 -43.30
CA GLU A 1178 -13.88 -36.39 -42.96
C GLU A 1178 -12.95 -37.35 -42.22
N ARG A 1179 -13.50 -38.14 -41.28
CA ARG A 1179 -12.72 -39.12 -40.53
C ARG A 1179 -12.25 -40.30 -41.38
N GLU A 1180 -13.08 -40.82 -42.28
CA GLU A 1180 -12.68 -41.86 -43.23
C GLU A 1180 -11.54 -41.37 -44.13
N GLU A 1181 -11.61 -40.11 -44.55
CA GLU A 1181 -10.57 -39.47 -45.36
C GLU A 1181 -9.29 -39.23 -44.54
N GLU A 1182 -9.39 -38.76 -43.29
CA GLU A 1182 -8.26 -38.66 -42.34
C GLU A 1182 -7.59 -40.01 -42.10
N MET A 1183 -8.39 -41.07 -41.85
CA MET A 1183 -7.88 -42.43 -41.63
C MET A 1183 -7.22 -43.00 -42.89
N ARG A 1184 -7.73 -42.66 -44.08
CA ARG A 1184 -7.13 -43.03 -45.37
C ARG A 1184 -5.80 -42.31 -45.61
N VAL A 1185 -5.67 -41.06 -45.19
CA VAL A 1185 -4.42 -40.29 -45.25
C VAL A 1185 -3.40 -40.81 -44.24
N MET A 1186 -3.81 -41.14 -43.00
CA MET A 1186 -2.94 -41.73 -41.97
C MET A 1186 -2.38 -43.11 -42.38
N ARG A 1187 -3.21 -43.96 -43.02
CA ARG A 1187 -2.75 -45.24 -43.59
C ARG A 1187 -1.73 -45.07 -44.72
N LYS A 1188 -1.66 -43.91 -45.37
CA LYS A 1188 -0.65 -43.58 -46.39
C LYS A 1188 0.62 -42.94 -45.82
N GLN A 1189 0.58 -42.41 -44.60
CA GLN A 1189 1.71 -41.72 -43.95
C GLN A 1189 2.44 -42.58 -42.90
N SER A 1190 1.97 -43.78 -42.60
CA SER A 1190 2.71 -44.75 -41.78
C SER A 1190 3.81 -45.39 -42.62
N PRO A 1191 5.11 -45.25 -42.30
CA PRO A 1191 6.14 -46.10 -42.88
C PRO A 1191 5.90 -47.52 -42.36
N GLY A 1192 5.82 -48.49 -43.26
CA GLY A 1192 5.85 -49.91 -42.91
C GLY A 1192 7.20 -50.35 -42.38
#